data_AF-A0A2V2VYY7-F1
#
_entry.id   AF-A0A2V2VYY7-F1
#
_cell.length_a   1.000
_cell.length_b   1.000
_cell.length_c   1.000
_cell.angle_alpha   90.00
_cell.angle_beta   90.00
_cell.angle_gamma   90.00
#
_symmetry.space_group_name_H-M   'P 1'
#
loop_
_entity.id
_entity.type
_entity.pdbx_description
1 polymer ?
#
loop_
_entity_poly.entity_id
_entity_poly.type
_entity_poly.pdbx_seq_one_letter_code
_entity_poly.pdbx_strand_id
1 'polypeptide(L)'
;MYAVSISLGSSSAVVAVAAATIATAAGEEKSAPIKLTANSAGHRSTPVMAAFAGNEEVLFGEDARALYARAPEVVVPYLFAFAAVAERHQEQQRRCKMGGDSENGNNDDAEKAALALKREIEEAAEKQFKGSCPLLTGEGDEAQKPGFCLPNRGDEVGEKKVFITAEDMLVGFFNHIKKHTVDGACGLTATAENFSSQEETPQQAKRPEIILTIVVPRYLFQGAVMLNNSQQEEEISGSQDAWRRDAIQWLRNAILKSHLGAVAMHVSVLFSDEAALLAMDAVSCRPHQSHPMANRYFLLPSSASASPMAAINGAGASSWPYSRVLVVKWGSLGVSFTRLCLEGGCLVDEPRTLFLRASQKAVNSPGAEFGFAATSCGGGDAVNLALRESLATTFAQKQRRVLGYQSLSDFPARAQRRLLLVTEEKKVALSKAAQVPVEVEALAEGIDMRDTVTFSRVRVDAALRGEWGFIESFERVLLEYLYLLEPKADGAIDAVVLCGGMLNMPCIAQSLRNIFTQHANMPREGRRLFARNLVIMEAGKSTTLVVDGSQDSGTSSSQSVSNKIIFGAEELPCVGGCLHSYHLALGALQEQEYGYRDDTKSRKNGKRRMCMGSKKQERAEGSRRVWLALTFDDAGKHSAGNQRCNEVVMLQNSIFLYTESNLNALRSAVALQKEKNAPFRLPKTALSLLFAAHTLLPARFFLPVTGERRDPFVLYLFMGFQGTTQQQQQQQQQKQERGASDEENALFHVAPLSDAGVTLPAVEEEEEQEQGGKWRNCIVFTLREREKSDTESSGCEGKTVPLQLVLQLARVATHAFEPPVLGPDNVQTSVTLDLGEQ
;
A
#
# COMPACT_ATOMS: atom_id res chain seq x y z
N MET A 1 4.16 22.18 1.68
CA MET A 1 3.78 21.16 2.67
C MET A 1 4.65 19.94 2.43
N TYR A 2 5.03 19.20 3.46
CA TYR A 2 5.84 17.98 3.27
C TYR A 2 4.98 16.73 3.48
N ALA A 3 5.09 15.79 2.57
CA ALA A 3 4.61 14.43 2.73
C ALA A 3 5.75 13.58 3.30
N VAL A 4 5.49 12.90 4.41
CA VAL A 4 6.50 12.12 5.14
C VAL A 4 5.95 10.72 5.34
N SER A 5 6.77 9.71 5.08
CA SER A 5 6.47 8.34 5.48
C SER A 5 7.57 7.77 6.34
N ILE A 6 7.17 7.05 7.40
CA ILE A 6 8.06 6.27 8.25
C ILE A 6 7.61 4.82 8.15
N SER A 7 8.43 3.97 7.54
CA SER A 7 8.19 2.53 7.48
C SER A 7 8.88 1.84 8.65
N LEU A 8 8.09 1.21 9.53
CA LEU A 8 8.56 0.46 10.68
C LEU A 8 8.63 -1.03 10.34
N GLY A 9 9.84 -1.56 10.30
CA GLY A 9 10.11 -3.00 10.31
C GLY A 9 10.33 -3.51 11.74
N SER A 10 10.59 -4.82 11.86
CA SER A 10 10.96 -5.40 13.15
C SER A 10 12.33 -4.88 13.60
N SER A 11 13.30 -4.79 12.70
CA SER A 11 14.71 -4.45 12.99
C SER A 11 15.15 -3.07 12.50
N SER A 12 14.44 -2.47 11.54
CA SER A 12 14.84 -1.23 10.89
C SER A 12 13.65 -0.31 10.62
N ALA A 13 13.91 1.00 10.61
CA ALA A 13 12.98 2.05 10.22
C ALA A 13 13.56 2.86 9.06
N VAL A 14 12.75 3.16 8.06
CA VAL A 14 13.12 3.94 6.87
C VAL A 14 12.23 5.17 6.76
N VAL A 15 12.79 6.30 6.35
CA VAL A 15 12.05 7.56 6.18
C VAL A 15 12.13 8.06 4.74
N ALA A 16 10.97 8.40 4.18
CA ALA A 16 10.84 9.01 2.87
C ALA A 16 10.11 10.36 3.00
N VAL A 17 10.54 11.32 2.20
CA VAL A 17 9.98 12.68 2.17
C VAL A 17 9.74 13.12 0.73
N ALA A 18 8.61 13.79 0.50
CA ALA A 18 8.31 14.48 -0.74
C ALA A 18 7.78 15.89 -0.43
N ALA A 19 8.22 16.89 -1.19
CA ALA A 19 7.69 18.25 -1.06
C ALA A 19 6.48 18.40 -1.98
N ALA A 20 5.32 18.74 -1.41
CA ALA A 20 4.12 19.09 -2.16
C ALA A 20 3.99 20.61 -2.22
N THR A 21 3.74 21.15 -3.42
CA THR A 21 3.56 22.58 -3.68
C THR A 21 2.22 22.86 -4.37
N ILE A 22 1.82 24.13 -4.41
CA ILE A 22 0.58 24.53 -5.09
C ILE A 22 0.71 24.33 -6.62
N ALA A 23 1.90 24.54 -7.19
CA ALA A 23 2.16 24.28 -8.60
C ALA A 23 2.00 22.78 -8.95
N THR A 24 2.45 21.89 -8.06
CA THR A 24 2.26 20.44 -8.24
C THR A 24 0.80 20.03 -8.10
N ALA A 25 0.06 20.70 -7.21
CA ALA A 25 -1.39 20.53 -7.05
C ALA A 25 -2.20 21.04 -8.26
N ALA A 26 -1.65 21.95 -9.06
CA ALA A 26 -2.25 22.48 -10.29
C ALA A 26 -1.95 21.64 -11.55
N GLY A 27 -1.18 20.54 -11.42
CA GLY A 27 -0.93 19.56 -12.51
C GLY A 27 0.36 19.75 -13.30
N GLU A 28 1.32 20.57 -12.85
CA GLU A 28 2.56 20.83 -13.59
C GLU A 28 3.64 19.71 -13.45
N GLU A 29 3.58 18.86 -12.43
CA GLU A 29 4.55 17.77 -12.21
C GLU A 29 4.03 16.39 -12.63
N LYS A 30 4.87 15.65 -13.36
CA LYS A 30 4.54 14.32 -13.93
C LYS A 30 4.76 13.14 -12.97
N SER A 31 5.47 13.31 -11.86
CA SER A 31 5.82 12.25 -10.91
C SER A 31 6.13 12.81 -9.52
N ALA A 32 5.68 12.14 -8.45
CA ALA A 32 5.97 12.55 -7.08
C ALA A 32 7.50 12.56 -6.79
N PRO A 33 8.07 13.67 -6.28
CA PRO A 33 9.51 13.80 -6.04
C PRO A 33 9.94 13.12 -4.72
N ILE A 34 9.68 11.82 -4.59
CA ILE A 34 9.95 11.03 -3.38
C ILE A 34 11.45 10.82 -3.20
N LYS A 35 11.97 11.19 -2.03
CA LYS A 35 13.38 10.98 -1.64
C LYS A 35 13.46 10.20 -0.34
N LEU A 36 14.38 9.24 -0.28
CA LEU A 36 14.76 8.59 0.96
C LEU A 36 15.72 9.46 1.74
N THR A 37 15.49 9.56 3.04
CA THR A 37 16.27 10.41 3.93
C THR A 37 17.24 9.55 4.74
N ALA A 38 18.50 9.96 4.79
CA ALA A 38 19.48 9.36 5.69
C ALA A 38 19.35 9.98 7.09
N ASN A 39 19.55 9.18 8.12
CA ASN A 39 19.69 9.66 9.50
C ASN A 39 21.00 10.44 9.69
N SER A 40 21.22 10.98 10.89
CA SER A 40 22.44 11.71 11.24
C SER A 40 23.74 10.90 11.12
N ALA A 41 23.67 9.56 11.11
CA ALA A 41 24.81 8.68 10.86
C ALA A 41 25.07 8.44 9.36
N GLY A 42 24.25 8.98 8.46
CA GLY A 42 24.37 8.80 7.02
C GLY A 42 23.74 7.50 6.50
N HIS A 43 22.99 6.78 7.33
CA HIS A 43 22.30 5.54 6.95
C HIS A 43 20.84 5.80 6.58
N ARG A 44 20.35 5.17 5.51
CA ARG A 44 18.93 5.26 5.07
C ARG A 44 17.97 4.46 5.94
N SER A 45 18.50 3.53 6.74
CA SER A 45 17.77 2.75 7.71
C SER A 45 18.30 3.08 9.10
N THR A 46 17.39 3.22 10.06
CA THR A 46 17.71 3.40 11.48
C THR A 46 17.32 2.12 12.23
N PRO A 47 18.21 1.53 13.05
CA PRO A 47 17.87 0.35 13.85
C PRO A 47 16.68 0.62 14.77
N VAL A 48 15.72 -0.29 14.83
CA VAL A 48 14.56 -0.20 15.75
C VAL A 48 14.99 -0.77 17.11
N MET A 49 15.84 -0.02 17.80
CA MET A 49 16.44 -0.39 19.07
C MET A 49 16.45 0.80 20.02
N ALA A 50 16.36 0.50 21.31
CA ALA A 50 16.60 1.45 22.40
C ALA A 50 17.65 0.89 23.36
N ALA A 51 18.31 1.75 24.11
CA ALA A 51 19.20 1.33 25.17
C ALA A 51 19.16 2.32 26.32
N PHE A 52 19.16 1.82 27.56
CA PHE A 52 19.34 2.68 28.72
C PHE A 52 20.82 3.12 28.82
N ALA A 53 21.05 4.41 28.91
CA ALA A 53 22.35 5.00 29.20
C ALA A 53 22.44 5.43 30.68
N GLY A 54 23.64 5.83 31.11
CA GLY A 54 23.79 6.46 32.44
C GLY A 54 23.05 7.80 32.48
N ASN A 55 22.62 8.22 33.68
CA ASN A 55 21.90 9.47 33.95
C ASN A 55 20.44 9.52 33.44
N GLU A 56 19.70 8.40 33.49
CA GLU A 56 18.27 8.31 33.09
C GLU A 56 17.98 8.61 31.59
N GLU A 57 19.02 8.74 30.76
CA GLU A 57 18.85 8.94 29.32
C GLU A 57 18.59 7.61 28.58
N VAL A 58 17.77 7.68 27.52
CA VAL A 58 17.53 6.55 26.60
C VAL A 58 18.13 6.88 25.25
N LEU A 59 19.03 6.02 24.78
CA LEU A 59 19.60 6.07 23.45
C LEU A 59 18.73 5.27 22.48
N PHE A 60 18.75 5.66 21.20
CA PHE A 60 17.97 5.03 20.15
C PHE A 60 18.83 4.79 18.91
N GLY A 61 18.39 3.89 18.03
CA GLY A 61 19.03 3.70 16.72
C GLY A 61 20.43 3.11 16.82
N GLU A 62 21.38 3.72 16.09
CA GLU A 62 22.77 3.27 16.04
C GLU A 62 23.48 3.37 17.40
N ASP A 63 23.15 4.39 18.20
CA ASP A 63 23.75 4.60 19.51
C ASP A 63 23.35 3.47 20.49
N ALA A 64 22.07 3.07 20.46
CA ALA A 64 21.59 1.91 21.20
C ALA A 64 22.25 0.61 20.72
N ARG A 65 22.34 0.43 19.40
CA ARG A 65 22.96 -0.74 18.77
C ARG A 65 24.44 -0.89 19.16
N ALA A 66 25.18 0.22 19.26
CA ALA A 66 26.59 0.22 19.62
C ALA A 66 26.86 -0.30 21.04
N LEU A 67 25.90 -0.14 21.96
CA LEU A 67 26.03 -0.63 23.34
C LEU A 67 25.90 -2.15 23.46
N TYR A 68 25.22 -2.81 22.51
CA TYR A 68 24.90 -4.24 22.60
C TYR A 68 26.12 -5.14 22.82
N ALA A 69 27.26 -4.82 22.19
CA ALA A 69 28.47 -5.61 22.37
C ALA A 69 29.04 -5.55 23.79
N ARG A 70 28.85 -4.43 24.50
CA ARG A 70 29.47 -4.16 25.82
C ARG A 70 28.51 -4.44 26.97
N ALA A 71 27.28 -3.94 26.86
CA ALA A 71 26.24 -4.02 27.87
C ALA A 71 24.92 -4.42 27.19
N PRO A 72 24.75 -5.70 26.79
CA PRO A 72 23.52 -6.15 26.15
C PRO A 72 22.29 -5.97 27.05
N GLU A 73 22.45 -6.07 28.37
CA GLU A 73 21.36 -6.09 29.36
C GLU A 73 20.56 -4.78 29.41
N VAL A 74 21.13 -3.69 28.90
CA VAL A 74 20.45 -2.39 28.79
C VAL A 74 19.83 -2.15 27.42
N VAL A 75 20.04 -3.05 26.45
CA VAL A 75 19.60 -2.87 25.05
C VAL A 75 18.28 -3.60 24.82
N VAL A 76 17.31 -2.89 24.26
CA VAL A 76 16.01 -3.39 23.81
C VAL A 76 16.01 -3.49 22.28
N PRO A 77 16.16 -4.69 21.70
CA PRO A 77 15.99 -4.92 20.27
C PRO A 77 14.51 -4.94 19.89
N TYR A 78 14.21 -4.83 18.59
CA TYR A 78 12.84 -4.95 18.07
C TYR A 78 11.78 -4.09 18.76
N LEU A 79 12.17 -2.87 19.16
CA LEU A 79 11.37 -1.99 20.01
C LEU A 79 9.90 -1.88 19.56
N PHE A 80 9.65 -1.65 18.26
CA PHE A 80 8.30 -1.54 17.73
C PHE A 80 7.50 -2.84 17.84
N ALA A 81 8.13 -3.99 17.61
CA ALA A 81 7.46 -5.29 17.71
C ALA A 81 7.07 -5.60 19.17
N PHE A 82 7.95 -5.31 20.12
CA PHE A 82 7.62 -5.42 21.55
C PHE A 82 6.53 -4.44 21.98
N ALA A 83 6.56 -3.20 21.50
CA ALA A 83 5.52 -2.20 21.79
C ALA A 83 4.13 -2.64 21.27
N ALA A 84 4.08 -3.23 20.06
CA ALA A 84 2.85 -3.77 19.50
C ALA A 84 2.32 -4.99 20.30
N VAL A 85 3.20 -5.88 20.75
CA VAL A 85 2.83 -7.01 21.63
C VAL A 85 2.35 -6.53 22.99
N ALA A 86 3.01 -5.51 23.54
CA ALA A 86 2.67 -4.87 24.80
C ALA A 86 1.24 -4.29 24.80
N GLU A 87 0.88 -3.52 23.77
CA GLU A 87 -0.48 -2.96 23.67
C GLU A 87 -1.54 -4.04 23.56
N ARG A 88 -1.29 -5.09 22.77
CA ARG A 88 -2.26 -6.19 22.64
C ARG A 88 -2.53 -6.91 23.96
N HIS A 89 -1.46 -7.15 24.73
CA HIS A 89 -1.60 -7.75 26.05
C HIS A 89 -2.44 -6.85 26.96
N GLN A 90 -2.26 -5.53 26.87
CA GLN A 90 -3.04 -4.57 27.64
C GLN A 90 -4.51 -4.51 27.18
N GLU A 91 -4.78 -4.52 25.87
CA GLU A 91 -6.12 -4.56 25.32
C GLU A 91 -6.88 -5.81 25.79
N GLN A 92 -6.23 -6.98 25.77
CA GLN A 92 -6.83 -8.23 26.27
C GLN A 92 -7.16 -8.13 27.76
N GLN A 93 -6.26 -7.58 28.58
CA GLN A 93 -6.54 -7.36 30.01
C GLN A 93 -7.71 -6.40 30.25
N ARG A 94 -7.87 -5.34 29.43
CA ARG A 94 -9.03 -4.43 29.51
C ARG A 94 -10.33 -5.20 29.22
N ARG A 95 -10.30 -6.14 28.28
CA ARG A 95 -11.47 -6.97 27.91
C ARG A 95 -11.85 -7.96 29.01
N CYS A 96 -10.89 -8.68 29.58
CA CYS A 96 -11.15 -9.63 30.66
C CYS A 96 -11.70 -8.98 31.94
N LYS A 97 -11.47 -7.67 32.14
CA LYS A 97 -12.02 -6.91 33.28
C LYS A 97 -13.44 -6.37 33.05
N MET A 98 -13.86 -6.21 31.79
CA MET A 98 -15.18 -5.67 31.41
C MET A 98 -16.21 -6.76 31.10
N GLY A 99 -15.78 -7.96 30.70
CA GLY A 99 -16.65 -9.12 30.53
C GLY A 99 -16.71 -9.93 31.82
N GLY A 100 -17.82 -9.86 32.56
CA GLY A 100 -18.12 -10.83 33.60
C GLY A 100 -18.33 -12.22 32.99
N ASP A 101 -17.76 -13.24 33.65
CA ASP A 101 -17.90 -14.69 33.42
C ASP A 101 -18.81 -15.10 32.26
N SER A 102 -18.26 -15.05 31.04
CA SER A 102 -18.85 -15.62 29.85
C SER A 102 -17.79 -16.52 29.20
N GLU A 103 -17.75 -17.76 29.64
CA GLU A 103 -17.06 -18.87 28.97
C GLU A 103 -17.69 -19.05 27.57
N ASN A 104 -17.18 -18.33 26.57
CA ASN A 104 -17.52 -18.57 25.16
C ASN A 104 -16.22 -18.76 24.36
N GLY A 105 -16.04 -19.97 23.83
CA GLY A 105 -14.79 -20.51 23.28
C GLY A 105 -14.18 -19.84 22.04
N ASN A 106 -14.67 -18.67 21.62
CA ASN A 106 -14.07 -17.91 20.52
C ASN A 106 -12.95 -16.95 20.98
N ASN A 107 -12.84 -16.65 22.29
CA ASN A 107 -11.81 -15.75 22.83
C ASN A 107 -10.43 -16.43 22.99
N ASP A 108 -10.39 -17.76 23.09
CA ASP A 108 -9.17 -18.55 23.28
C ASP A 108 -8.19 -18.45 22.12
N ASP A 109 -8.69 -18.26 20.90
CA ASP A 109 -7.91 -18.39 19.68
C ASP A 109 -7.14 -17.12 19.33
N ALA A 110 -7.74 -15.94 19.52
CA ALA A 110 -7.04 -14.67 19.44
C ALA A 110 -5.97 -14.53 20.55
N GLU A 111 -6.24 -15.07 21.73
CA GLU A 111 -5.31 -15.10 22.85
C GLU A 111 -4.10 -16.00 22.57
N LYS A 112 -4.34 -17.22 22.06
CA LYS A 112 -3.27 -18.13 21.60
C LYS A 112 -2.41 -17.47 20.52
N ALA A 113 -3.01 -16.75 19.57
CA ALA A 113 -2.28 -16.08 18.49
C ALA A 113 -1.40 -14.92 19.02
N ALA A 114 -1.90 -14.14 19.98
CA ALA A 114 -1.13 -13.06 20.62
C ALA A 114 0.03 -13.61 21.47
N LEU A 115 -0.19 -14.69 22.22
CA LEU A 115 0.86 -15.37 22.99
C LEU A 115 1.90 -16.03 22.09
N ALA A 116 1.49 -16.62 20.97
CA ALA A 116 2.39 -17.18 19.97
C ALA A 116 3.30 -16.09 19.37
N LEU A 117 2.73 -14.93 19.03
CA LEU A 117 3.48 -13.78 18.52
C LEU A 117 4.48 -13.22 19.56
N LYS A 118 4.05 -13.10 20.83
CA LYS A 118 4.93 -12.68 21.92
C LYS A 118 6.14 -13.61 22.04
N ARG A 119 5.89 -14.93 22.11
CA ARG A 119 6.94 -15.96 22.19
C ARG A 119 7.85 -15.94 20.97
N GLU A 120 7.33 -15.72 19.77
CA GLU A 120 8.13 -15.61 18.53
C GLU A 120 9.13 -14.45 18.64
N ILE A 121 8.69 -13.28 19.08
CA ILE A 121 9.55 -12.08 19.17
C ILE A 121 10.57 -12.22 20.31
N GLU A 122 10.16 -12.73 21.46
CA GLU A 122 11.06 -13.00 22.60
C GLU A 122 12.15 -14.03 22.22
N GLU A 123 11.77 -15.12 21.57
CA GLU A 123 12.71 -16.15 21.12
C GLU A 123 13.66 -15.63 20.04
N ALA A 124 13.17 -14.80 19.11
CA ALA A 124 14.02 -14.15 18.12
C ALA A 124 15.03 -13.20 18.78
N ALA A 125 14.61 -12.45 19.79
CA ALA A 125 15.49 -11.57 20.58
C ALA A 125 16.53 -12.38 21.35
N GLU A 126 16.13 -13.48 21.99
CA GLU A 126 17.03 -14.35 22.75
C GLU A 126 18.10 -14.99 21.86
N LYS A 127 17.71 -15.45 20.65
CA LYS A 127 18.63 -16.09 19.69
C LYS A 127 19.62 -15.10 19.09
N GLN A 128 19.14 -13.96 18.59
CA GLN A 128 20.00 -12.99 17.94
C GLN A 128 20.71 -12.09 18.95
N PHE A 129 19.96 -11.44 19.82
CA PHE A 129 20.44 -10.45 20.77
C PHE A 129 20.60 -11.04 22.17
N LYS A 130 21.25 -12.20 22.29
CA LYS A 130 21.47 -12.90 23.57
C LYS A 130 21.93 -11.98 24.71
N GLY A 131 21.14 -11.96 25.78
CA GLY A 131 21.35 -11.14 26.97
C GLY A 131 20.75 -9.73 26.89
N SER A 132 19.90 -9.44 25.89
CA SER A 132 19.16 -8.18 25.77
C SER A 132 18.17 -7.97 26.92
N CYS A 133 17.77 -6.71 27.14
CA CYS A 133 16.73 -6.35 28.09
C CYS A 133 15.38 -7.01 27.69
N PRO A 134 14.76 -7.83 28.56
CA PRO A 134 13.50 -8.48 28.27
C PRO A 134 12.30 -7.54 28.51
N LEU A 135 11.17 -7.84 27.86
CA LEU A 135 9.90 -7.19 28.15
C LEU A 135 9.34 -7.74 29.47
N LEU A 136 9.09 -6.87 30.45
CA LEU A 136 8.57 -7.22 31.76
C LEU A 136 7.21 -6.57 32.00
N THR A 137 6.41 -7.11 32.91
CA THR A 137 5.21 -6.44 33.42
C THR A 137 5.62 -5.59 34.62
N GLY A 138 5.15 -4.34 34.70
CA GLY A 138 5.46 -3.45 35.84
C GLY A 138 5.00 -4.00 37.19
N GLU A 139 5.47 -3.37 38.28
CA GLU A 139 5.05 -3.64 39.67
C GLU A 139 4.43 -2.36 40.27
N GLY A 140 3.45 -2.46 41.19
CA GLY A 140 2.82 -1.30 41.85
C GLY A 140 1.73 -0.56 41.03
N ASP A 141 1.71 0.77 41.03
CA ASP A 141 0.73 1.58 40.28
C ASP A 141 0.80 1.38 38.76
N GLU A 142 1.94 0.88 38.26
CA GLU A 142 2.17 0.52 36.86
C GLU A 142 2.02 -0.99 36.60
N ALA A 143 1.49 -1.77 37.56
CA ALA A 143 1.40 -3.24 37.52
C ALA A 143 0.60 -3.84 36.36
N GLN A 144 0.03 -3.01 35.49
CA GLN A 144 -0.79 -3.42 34.35
C GLN A 144 -0.17 -3.08 33.00
N LYS A 145 0.96 -2.39 32.95
CA LYS A 145 1.60 -2.00 31.69
C LYS A 145 2.90 -2.77 31.48
N PRO A 146 3.06 -3.49 30.35
CA PRO A 146 4.34 -4.06 29.97
C PRO A 146 5.35 -2.98 29.53
N GLY A 147 6.61 -3.17 29.89
CA GLY A 147 7.70 -2.21 29.70
C GLY A 147 9.07 -2.82 29.97
N PHE A 148 10.06 -1.95 30.13
CA PHE A 148 11.47 -2.31 30.25
C PHE A 148 12.07 -1.70 31.52
N CYS A 149 13.00 -2.43 32.14
CA CYS A 149 13.68 -2.00 33.36
C CYS A 149 15.18 -1.86 33.11
N LEU A 150 15.77 -0.82 33.69
CA LEU A 150 17.22 -0.75 33.84
C LEU A 150 17.69 -1.90 34.77
N PRO A 151 18.65 -2.75 34.34
CA PRO A 151 19.23 -3.77 35.22
C PRO A 151 20.04 -3.14 36.36
N ASN A 152 19.85 -3.63 37.60
CA ASN A 152 20.52 -3.13 38.80
C ASN A 152 22.05 -3.12 38.64
N ARG A 153 22.67 -1.95 38.78
CA ARG A 153 24.12 -1.77 38.72
C ARG A 153 24.71 -1.60 40.13
N GLY A 154 24.61 -2.64 40.96
CA GLY A 154 25.33 -2.74 42.25
C GLY A 154 24.50 -2.49 43.51
N ASP A 155 24.97 -3.05 44.63
CA ASP A 155 24.37 -3.08 45.98
C ASP A 155 24.36 -1.71 46.69
N GLU A 156 24.06 -0.61 46.00
CA GLU A 156 23.76 0.65 46.67
C GLU A 156 22.28 0.68 47.04
N VAL A 157 22.02 0.48 48.32
CA VAL A 157 20.70 0.50 48.94
C VAL A 157 20.05 1.86 48.69
N GLY A 158 19.22 1.97 47.64
CA GLY A 158 18.36 3.14 47.45
C GLY A 158 18.00 3.54 46.01
N GLU A 159 18.65 3.02 44.96
CA GLU A 159 18.32 3.45 43.59
C GLU A 159 16.98 2.87 43.12
N LYS A 160 16.02 3.76 42.78
CA LYS A 160 14.74 3.38 42.17
C LYS A 160 15.03 2.68 40.83
N LYS A 161 14.49 1.47 40.65
CA LYS A 161 14.45 0.83 39.33
C LYS A 161 13.68 1.74 38.37
N VAL A 162 14.36 2.27 37.36
CA VAL A 162 13.73 3.05 36.29
C VAL A 162 12.97 2.08 35.38
N PHE A 163 11.64 2.13 35.46
CA PHE A 163 10.73 1.41 34.56
C PHE A 163 10.24 2.39 33.50
N ILE A 164 10.28 1.97 32.23
CA ILE A 164 9.72 2.74 31.10
C ILE A 164 8.75 1.84 30.35
N THR A 165 7.53 2.31 30.14
CA THR A 165 6.53 1.53 29.38
C THR A 165 6.99 1.35 27.93
N ALA A 166 6.57 0.25 27.28
CA ALA A 166 6.93 0.02 25.89
C ALA A 166 6.37 1.11 24.95
N GLU A 167 5.23 1.73 25.30
CA GLU A 167 4.66 2.87 24.59
C GLU A 167 5.55 4.11 24.72
N ASP A 168 5.97 4.48 25.93
CA ASP A 168 6.80 5.69 26.15
C ASP A 168 8.18 5.54 25.49
N MET A 169 8.74 4.33 25.49
CA MET A 169 10.00 4.06 24.78
C MET A 169 9.81 4.18 23.26
N LEU A 170 8.66 3.76 22.71
CA LEU A 170 8.31 3.97 21.30
C LEU A 170 8.10 5.46 20.97
N VAL A 171 7.48 6.24 21.86
CA VAL A 171 7.35 7.70 21.72
C VAL A 171 8.73 8.35 21.66
N GLY A 172 9.66 7.94 22.54
CA GLY A 172 11.05 8.38 22.50
C GLY A 172 11.76 8.05 21.18
N PHE A 173 11.49 6.87 20.62
CA PHE A 173 12.01 6.49 19.30
C PHE A 173 11.46 7.36 18.16
N PHE A 174 10.18 7.73 18.19
CA PHE A 174 9.63 8.70 17.23
C PHE A 174 10.26 10.09 17.36
N ASN A 175 10.52 10.54 18.59
CA ASN A 175 11.25 11.79 18.83
C ASN A 175 12.67 11.72 18.23
N HIS A 176 13.35 10.59 18.37
CA HIS A 176 14.65 10.35 17.75
C HIS A 176 14.58 10.40 16.22
N ILE A 177 13.64 9.69 15.59
CA ILE A 177 13.47 9.74 14.12
C ILE A 177 13.19 11.17 13.64
N LYS A 178 12.34 11.92 14.35
CA LYS A 178 12.07 13.31 13.99
C LYS A 178 13.35 14.15 14.02
N LYS A 179 14.06 14.14 15.14
CA LYS A 179 15.26 14.94 15.38
C LYS A 179 16.39 14.60 14.40
N HIS A 180 16.63 13.32 14.16
CA HIS A 180 17.79 12.85 13.41
C HIS A 180 17.53 12.63 11.91
N THR A 181 16.27 12.70 11.47
CA THR A 181 15.90 12.41 10.08
C THR A 181 14.89 13.41 9.52
N VAL A 182 13.71 13.56 10.13
CA VAL A 182 12.61 14.36 9.55
C VAL A 182 12.90 15.86 9.57
N ASP A 183 13.44 16.39 10.68
CA ASP A 183 13.69 17.83 10.85
C ASP A 183 14.65 18.36 9.80
N GLY A 184 15.75 17.63 9.56
CA GLY A 184 16.74 17.97 8.52
C GLY A 184 16.16 17.88 7.11
N ALA A 185 15.32 16.88 6.82
CA ALA A 185 14.74 16.69 5.49
C ALA A 185 13.64 17.71 5.14
N CYS A 186 12.85 18.12 6.14
CA CYS A 186 11.72 19.03 5.96
C CYS A 186 12.07 20.49 6.32
N GLY A 187 13.31 20.76 6.76
CA GLY A 187 13.72 22.08 7.20
C GLY A 187 12.92 22.59 8.41
N LEU A 188 12.49 21.68 9.29
CA LEU A 188 11.76 22.04 10.51
C LEU A 188 12.77 22.61 11.51
N THR A 189 12.46 23.74 12.15
CA THR A 189 13.28 24.24 13.26
C THR A 189 13.24 23.21 14.38
N ALA A 190 14.41 22.84 14.91
CA ALA A 190 14.51 22.00 16.11
C ALA A 190 13.60 22.61 17.18
N THR A 191 12.53 21.90 17.54
CA THR A 191 11.66 22.30 18.63
C THR A 191 12.54 22.33 19.87
N ALA A 192 12.93 23.54 20.28
CA ALA A 192 13.67 23.76 21.50
C ALA A 192 12.85 23.14 22.64
N GLU A 193 13.46 22.17 23.31
CA GLU A 193 13.02 21.67 24.61
C GLU A 193 12.95 22.88 25.54
N ASN A 194 11.72 23.40 25.75
CA ASN A 194 11.23 24.26 26.84
C ASN A 194 10.15 25.19 26.31
N PHE A 195 8.88 24.83 26.54
CA PHE A 195 7.79 25.79 26.55
C PHE A 195 7.97 26.72 27.77
N SER A 196 8.74 27.78 27.59
CA SER A 196 8.60 28.98 28.41
C SER A 196 7.93 30.05 27.55
N SER A 197 6.81 30.56 28.05
CA SER A 197 6.01 31.62 27.46
C SER A 197 6.86 32.86 27.24
N GLN A 198 7.23 33.15 25.99
CA GLN A 198 7.61 34.50 25.59
C GLN A 198 6.81 34.91 24.35
N GLU A 199 6.26 36.12 24.45
CA GLU A 199 5.37 36.77 23.51
C GLU A 199 6.03 36.91 22.13
N GLU A 200 5.44 36.31 21.09
CA GLU A 200 5.84 36.53 19.71
C GLU A 200 4.96 37.60 19.04
N THR A 201 5.64 38.63 18.51
CA THR A 201 5.09 39.68 17.64
C THR A 201 4.46 39.14 16.34
N PRO A 202 3.51 39.86 15.71
CA PRO A 202 2.67 39.34 14.63
C PRO A 202 3.34 39.49 13.25
N GLN A 203 4.21 38.54 12.89
CA GLN A 203 4.47 38.18 11.49
C GLN A 203 4.40 36.65 11.39
N GLN A 204 3.22 36.12 11.06
CA GLN A 204 2.94 34.69 10.90
C GLN A 204 3.78 34.08 9.77
N ALA A 205 5.03 33.71 10.06
CA ALA A 205 5.73 32.69 9.29
C ALA A 205 5.04 31.35 9.58
N LYS A 206 4.23 30.89 8.62
CA LYS A 206 3.47 29.64 8.70
C LYS A 206 4.45 28.50 9.02
N ARG A 207 4.34 27.90 10.20
CA ARG A 207 5.20 26.75 10.59
C ARG A 207 5.01 25.64 9.55
N PRO A 208 6.08 24.98 9.09
CA PRO A 208 5.97 23.88 8.14
C PRO A 208 5.18 22.72 8.75
N GLU A 209 4.01 22.45 8.16
CA GLU A 209 3.14 21.31 8.50
C GLU A 209 3.50 20.10 7.63
N ILE A 210 3.51 18.91 8.25
CA ILE A 210 3.75 17.64 7.57
C ILE A 210 2.47 16.80 7.50
N ILE A 211 2.30 16.03 6.44
CA ILE A 211 1.36 14.90 6.40
C ILE A 211 2.16 13.62 6.55
N LEU A 212 1.75 12.79 7.52
CA LEU A 212 2.51 11.64 7.96
C LEU A 212 1.77 10.33 7.66
N THR A 213 2.45 9.39 7.03
CA THR A 213 2.01 8.00 6.88
C THR A 213 2.98 7.04 7.55
N ILE A 214 2.52 6.32 8.57
CA ILE A 214 3.28 5.24 9.19
C ILE A 214 2.96 3.91 8.52
N VAL A 215 3.99 3.24 8.02
CA VAL A 215 3.84 1.95 7.37
C VAL A 215 4.24 0.85 8.34
N VAL A 216 3.36 -0.12 8.59
CA VAL A 216 3.55 -1.15 9.61
C VAL A 216 3.37 -2.58 9.09
N PRO A 217 3.98 -3.60 9.71
CA PRO A 217 3.79 -4.98 9.30
C PRO A 217 2.43 -5.54 9.75
N ARG A 218 1.66 -6.10 8.82
CA ARG A 218 0.31 -6.64 9.08
C ARG A 218 0.25 -7.65 10.24
N TYR A 219 1.26 -8.52 10.37
CA TYR A 219 1.30 -9.55 11.42
C TYR A 219 1.30 -8.98 12.85
N LEU A 220 1.77 -7.74 13.04
CA LEU A 220 1.72 -7.04 14.32
C LEU A 220 0.33 -6.48 14.64
N PHE A 221 -0.64 -6.60 13.72
CA PHE A 221 -2.02 -6.13 13.87
C PHE A 221 -3.05 -7.22 13.46
N GLN A 222 -3.08 -8.36 14.14
CA GLN A 222 -3.95 -9.50 13.85
C GLN A 222 -5.45 -9.22 14.03
N GLY A 223 -5.83 -8.20 14.81
CA GLY A 223 -7.21 -7.71 14.82
C GLY A 223 -7.69 -7.24 13.44
N ALA A 224 -6.76 -6.91 12.53
CA ALA A 224 -7.04 -6.63 11.12
C ALA A 224 -6.87 -7.85 10.18
N VAL A 225 -6.48 -9.02 10.71
CA VAL A 225 -6.22 -10.27 9.96
C VAL A 225 -7.27 -11.33 10.27
N MET A 226 -7.81 -11.36 11.49
CA MET A 226 -8.80 -12.34 11.95
C MET A 226 -10.23 -11.89 11.62
N LEU A 227 -10.70 -12.22 10.41
CA LEU A 227 -12.14 -12.25 10.08
C LEU A 227 -12.62 -13.69 10.26
N ASN A 228 -13.22 -13.98 11.43
CA ASN A 228 -13.51 -15.33 11.88
C ASN A 228 -14.42 -16.15 10.93
N ASN A 229 -14.23 -17.47 11.03
CA ASN A 229 -14.78 -18.55 10.21
C ASN A 229 -16.23 -18.99 10.54
N SER A 230 -17.02 -18.24 11.30
CA SER A 230 -18.38 -18.69 11.63
C SER A 230 -19.34 -18.45 10.45
N GLN A 231 -19.93 -19.53 9.93
CA GLN A 231 -21.06 -19.53 8.99
C GLN A 231 -22.38 -19.01 9.64
N GLN A 232 -22.31 -18.10 10.60
CA GLN A 232 -23.47 -17.42 11.17
C GLN A 232 -23.41 -15.96 10.73
N GLU A 233 -23.99 -15.71 9.57
CA GLU A 233 -24.49 -14.40 9.16
C GLU A 233 -25.70 -14.05 10.05
N GLU A 234 -25.49 -13.59 11.29
CA GLU A 234 -26.53 -12.86 12.02
C GLU A 234 -25.92 -11.65 12.75
N GLU A 235 -26.31 -10.47 12.26
CA GLU A 235 -26.61 -9.24 13.02
C GLU A 235 -25.61 -8.72 14.09
N ILE A 236 -24.32 -8.55 13.79
CA ILE A 236 -23.49 -7.60 14.57
C ILE A 236 -22.52 -6.82 13.68
N SER A 237 -23.04 -5.96 12.81
CA SER A 237 -22.21 -5.06 11.97
C SER A 237 -21.57 -3.90 12.77
N GLY A 238 -21.93 -3.70 14.04
CA GLY A 238 -21.45 -2.58 14.85
C GLY A 238 -20.15 -2.82 15.64
N SER A 239 -19.79 -4.08 15.93
CA SER A 239 -18.67 -4.39 16.85
C SER A 239 -17.34 -4.67 16.15
N GLN A 240 -17.36 -5.11 14.89
CA GLN A 240 -16.16 -5.60 14.19
C GLN A 240 -15.25 -4.47 13.67
N ASP A 241 -15.82 -3.40 13.10
CA ASP A 241 -15.06 -2.22 12.68
C ASP A 241 -14.42 -1.46 13.86
N ALA A 242 -14.93 -1.64 15.07
CA ALA A 242 -14.35 -1.01 16.27
C ALA A 242 -12.96 -1.60 16.59
N TRP A 243 -12.73 -2.90 16.34
CA TRP A 243 -11.51 -3.60 16.76
C TRP A 243 -10.30 -3.26 15.88
N ARG A 244 -10.51 -3.14 14.55
CA ARG A 244 -9.48 -2.67 13.62
C ARG A 244 -9.09 -1.22 13.90
N ARG A 245 -10.07 -0.40 14.32
CA ARG A 245 -9.87 0.99 14.73
C ARG A 245 -9.04 1.10 16.01
N ASP A 246 -9.31 0.28 17.03
CA ASP A 246 -8.63 0.38 18.33
C ASP A 246 -7.11 0.08 18.25
N ALA A 247 -6.69 -0.97 17.53
CA ALA A 247 -5.27 -1.34 17.44
C ALA A 247 -4.42 -0.34 16.64
N ILE A 248 -4.99 0.27 15.59
CA ILE A 248 -4.32 1.32 14.81
C ILE A 248 -4.35 2.66 15.56
N GLN A 249 -5.41 2.91 16.34
CA GLN A 249 -5.57 4.13 17.13
C GLN A 249 -4.50 4.28 18.21
N TRP A 250 -4.07 3.19 18.86
CA TRP A 250 -2.93 3.24 19.79
C TRP A 250 -1.68 3.85 19.14
N LEU A 251 -1.35 3.40 17.93
CA LEU A 251 -0.17 3.89 17.22
C LEU A 251 -0.31 5.36 16.86
N ARG A 252 -1.50 5.78 16.39
CA ARG A 252 -1.83 7.20 16.17
C ARG A 252 -1.63 8.01 17.44
N ASN A 253 -2.13 7.53 18.58
CA ASN A 253 -1.98 8.20 19.87
C ASN A 253 -0.50 8.32 20.29
N ALA A 254 0.31 7.27 20.09
CA ALA A 254 1.75 7.33 20.38
C ALA A 254 2.46 8.39 19.52
N ILE A 255 2.10 8.53 18.24
CA ILE A 255 2.65 9.57 17.35
C ILE A 255 2.22 10.96 17.82
N LEU A 256 0.94 11.13 18.18
CA LEU A 256 0.41 12.39 18.68
C LEU A 256 1.05 12.83 20.01
N LYS A 257 1.44 11.87 20.87
CA LYS A 257 2.22 12.12 22.09
C LYS A 257 3.68 12.49 21.79
N SER A 258 4.22 12.08 20.64
CA SER A 258 5.58 12.40 20.22
C SER A 258 5.69 13.83 19.66
N HIS A 259 6.93 14.29 19.47
CA HIS A 259 7.23 15.56 18.81
C HIS A 259 6.77 15.61 17.35
N LEU A 260 6.46 14.46 16.71
CA LEU A 260 5.85 14.43 15.38
C LEU A 260 4.41 14.94 15.42
N GLY A 261 3.66 14.69 16.50
CA GLY A 261 2.29 15.17 16.67
C GLY A 261 2.18 16.70 16.64
N ALA A 262 3.21 17.40 17.10
CA ALA A 262 3.23 18.88 17.11
C ALA A 262 3.38 19.51 15.71
N VAL A 263 3.85 18.74 14.71
CA VAL A 263 4.08 19.22 13.34
C VAL A 263 3.21 18.51 12.30
N ALA A 264 2.60 17.38 12.67
CA ALA A 264 1.74 16.59 11.79
C ALA A 264 0.34 17.21 11.70
N MET A 265 -0.07 17.57 10.49
CA MET A 265 -1.43 17.96 10.16
C MET A 265 -2.38 16.76 10.13
N HIS A 266 -1.91 15.62 9.64
CA HIS A 266 -2.69 14.39 9.51
C HIS A 266 -1.78 13.17 9.66
N VAL A 267 -2.29 12.11 10.30
CA VAL A 267 -1.57 10.85 10.55
C VAL A 267 -2.37 9.66 10.04
N SER A 268 -1.85 9.03 8.99
CA SER A 268 -2.37 7.78 8.41
C SER A 268 -1.49 6.59 8.78
N VAL A 269 -2.08 5.40 8.78
CA VAL A 269 -1.36 4.14 8.98
C VAL A 269 -1.70 3.21 7.82
N LEU A 270 -0.69 2.64 7.18
CA LEU A 270 -0.83 1.67 6.10
C LEU A 270 -0.11 0.37 6.44
N PHE A 271 -0.64 -0.76 5.95
CA PHE A 271 0.10 -2.00 6.03
C PHE A 271 1.20 -2.06 4.98
N SER A 272 2.31 -2.71 5.33
CA SER A 272 3.52 -2.71 4.49
C SER A 272 3.38 -3.44 3.16
N ASP A 273 2.40 -4.33 3.05
CA ASP A 273 2.03 -5.03 1.82
C ASP A 273 1.22 -4.12 0.87
N GLU A 274 0.25 -3.39 1.41
CA GLU A 274 -0.53 -2.37 0.69
C GLU A 274 0.37 -1.23 0.22
N ALA A 275 1.25 -0.76 1.11
CA ALA A 275 2.23 0.28 0.77
C ALA A 275 3.26 -0.21 -0.25
N ALA A 276 3.68 -1.49 -0.21
CA ALA A 276 4.55 -2.05 -1.24
C ALA A 276 3.87 -2.08 -2.62
N LEU A 277 2.56 -2.35 -2.67
CA LEU A 277 1.77 -2.31 -3.89
C LEU A 277 1.66 -0.88 -4.44
N LEU A 278 1.30 0.09 -3.58
CA LEU A 278 1.28 1.53 -3.92
C LEU A 278 2.61 2.02 -4.47
N ALA A 279 3.72 1.55 -3.88
CA ALA A 279 5.04 1.96 -4.31
C ALA A 279 5.35 1.54 -5.75
N MET A 280 4.78 0.44 -6.25
CA MET A 280 5.01 0.01 -7.63
C MET A 280 4.52 1.03 -8.66
N ASP A 281 3.50 1.83 -8.32
CA ASP A 281 3.04 2.96 -9.15
C ASP A 281 4.06 4.10 -9.18
N ALA A 282 4.67 4.41 -8.03
CA ALA A 282 5.72 5.43 -7.93
C ALA A 282 6.99 5.01 -8.69
N VAL A 283 7.28 3.71 -8.67
CA VAL A 283 8.51 3.08 -9.16
C VAL A 283 8.48 2.91 -10.69
N SER A 284 7.32 3.06 -11.37
CA SER A 284 7.21 3.15 -12.84
C SER A 284 7.79 1.96 -13.62
N CYS A 285 7.38 0.74 -13.29
CA CYS A 285 7.70 -0.44 -14.09
C CYS A 285 6.61 -0.70 -15.12
N ARG A 286 6.91 -0.46 -16.41
CA ARG A 286 5.97 -0.73 -17.51
C ARG A 286 6.33 -2.07 -18.17
N PRO A 287 5.47 -3.09 -18.12
CA PRO A 287 5.71 -4.33 -18.85
C PRO A 287 5.64 -4.09 -20.36
N HIS A 288 6.08 -5.09 -21.13
CA HIS A 288 6.15 -5.03 -22.60
C HIS A 288 4.83 -4.56 -23.22
N GLN A 289 4.88 -3.80 -24.32
CA GLN A 289 3.69 -3.15 -24.94
C GLN A 289 2.56 -4.13 -25.28
N SER A 290 2.88 -5.40 -25.53
CA SER A 290 1.91 -6.46 -25.82
C SER A 290 1.20 -7.03 -24.58
N HIS A 291 1.62 -6.66 -23.37
CA HIS A 291 1.06 -7.20 -22.14
C HIS A 291 -0.15 -6.38 -21.67
N PRO A 292 -1.21 -7.01 -21.12
CA PRO A 292 -2.38 -6.30 -20.56
C PRO A 292 -2.07 -5.28 -19.45
N MET A 293 -0.87 -5.30 -18.85
CA MET A 293 -0.39 -4.33 -17.85
C MET A 293 0.40 -3.15 -18.45
N ALA A 294 0.69 -3.15 -19.74
CA ALA A 294 1.53 -2.11 -20.33
C ALA A 294 0.89 -0.73 -20.12
N ASN A 295 1.66 0.22 -19.58
CA ASN A 295 1.21 1.58 -19.28
C ASN A 295 0.05 1.69 -18.28
N ARG A 296 -0.19 0.67 -17.43
CA ARG A 296 -1.23 0.70 -16.40
C ARG A 296 -0.66 0.88 -15.00
N TYR A 297 -1.41 1.58 -14.14
CA TYR A 297 -1.11 1.79 -12.73
C TYR A 297 -2.07 0.95 -11.87
N PHE A 298 -1.64 0.58 -10.66
CA PHE A 298 -2.41 -0.20 -9.71
C PHE A 298 -3.47 0.63 -8.99
N LEU A 299 -3.15 1.85 -8.57
CA LEU A 299 -3.96 2.66 -7.66
C LEU A 299 -4.14 4.13 -8.08
N LEU A 300 -3.50 4.57 -9.16
CA LEU A 300 -3.71 5.91 -9.72
C LEU A 300 -4.80 5.89 -10.80
N PRO A 301 -5.94 6.59 -10.62
CA PRO A 301 -6.95 6.70 -11.65
C PRO A 301 -6.40 7.48 -12.85
N SER A 302 -6.91 7.19 -14.06
CA SER A 302 -6.49 7.84 -15.32
C SER A 302 -6.52 9.38 -15.23
N SER A 303 -7.45 9.92 -14.44
CA SER A 303 -7.61 11.37 -14.16
C SER A 303 -6.45 11.99 -13.39
N ALA A 304 -5.73 11.23 -12.56
CA ALA A 304 -4.54 11.70 -11.85
C ALA A 304 -3.27 11.71 -12.72
N SER A 305 -3.30 11.06 -13.89
CA SER A 305 -2.15 10.91 -14.80
C SER A 305 -2.31 11.60 -16.16
N ALA A 306 -3.36 12.41 -16.33
CA ALA A 306 -3.72 13.04 -17.59
C ALA A 306 -2.63 14.01 -18.10
N SER A 307 -1.69 13.49 -18.88
CA SER A 307 -0.80 14.28 -19.74
C SER A 307 -1.56 14.66 -21.02
N PRO A 308 -1.63 15.95 -21.37
CA PRO A 308 -2.32 16.41 -22.58
C PRO A 308 -1.75 15.86 -23.90
N MET A 309 -0.50 15.35 -23.90
CA MET A 309 0.14 14.82 -25.12
C MET A 309 -0.17 13.34 -25.40
N ALA A 310 -0.66 12.56 -24.42
CA ALA A 310 -0.92 11.13 -24.64
C ALA A 310 -2.19 10.89 -25.48
N ALA A 311 -3.12 11.85 -25.49
CA ALA A 311 -4.37 11.77 -26.25
C ALA A 311 -4.17 11.78 -27.77
N ILE A 312 -3.04 12.30 -28.27
CA ILE A 312 -2.78 12.43 -29.71
C ILE A 312 -2.42 11.06 -30.35
N ASN A 313 -1.99 10.07 -29.55
CA ASN A 313 -1.56 8.75 -30.04
C ASN A 313 -2.43 7.57 -29.56
N GLY A 314 -3.63 7.81 -28.99
CA GLY A 314 -4.61 6.75 -28.67
C GLY A 314 -4.24 5.77 -27.55
N ALA A 315 -3.06 5.85 -26.94
CA ALA A 315 -2.64 5.00 -25.82
C ALA A 315 -2.72 5.79 -24.49
N GLY A 316 -3.94 5.95 -23.95
CA GLY A 316 -4.13 6.50 -22.61
C GLY A 316 -3.61 5.54 -21.53
N ALA A 317 -2.91 6.05 -20.52
CA ALA A 317 -2.62 5.28 -19.31
C ALA A 317 -3.92 5.09 -18.52
N SER A 318 -4.31 3.83 -18.28
CA SER A 318 -5.52 3.49 -17.54
C SER A 318 -5.17 2.67 -16.30
N SER A 319 -5.99 2.77 -15.24
CA SER A 319 -5.87 1.88 -14.09
C SER A 319 -6.16 0.42 -14.47
N TRP A 320 -5.75 -0.51 -13.60
CA TRP A 320 -6.11 -1.91 -13.72
C TRP A 320 -7.59 -2.14 -13.41
N PRO A 321 -8.39 -2.71 -14.35
CA PRO A 321 -9.82 -2.88 -14.14
C PRO A 321 -10.09 -3.91 -13.03
N TYR A 322 -9.32 -4.99 -13.01
CA TYR A 322 -9.33 -6.02 -11.97
C TYR A 322 -7.97 -6.71 -11.91
N SER A 323 -7.45 -7.01 -10.72
CA SER A 323 -6.30 -7.90 -10.54
C SER A 323 -6.15 -8.47 -9.14
N ARG A 324 -5.62 -9.70 -9.09
CA ARG A 324 -5.12 -10.34 -7.88
C ARG A 324 -3.60 -10.27 -7.82
N VAL A 325 -3.10 -9.62 -6.77
CA VAL A 325 -1.68 -9.43 -6.55
C VAL A 325 -1.24 -10.18 -5.30
N LEU A 326 -0.21 -11.01 -5.43
CA LEU A 326 0.47 -11.65 -4.30
C LEU A 326 1.65 -10.78 -3.86
N VAL A 327 1.59 -10.22 -2.66
CA VAL A 327 2.72 -9.53 -2.05
C VAL A 327 3.51 -10.52 -1.19
N VAL A 328 4.79 -10.69 -1.52
CA VAL A 328 5.74 -11.54 -0.79
C VAL A 328 6.74 -10.63 -0.09
N LYS A 329 6.66 -10.58 1.24
CA LYS A 329 7.56 -9.78 2.08
C LYS A 329 8.52 -10.68 2.85
N TRP A 330 9.82 -10.63 2.56
CA TRP A 330 10.84 -11.37 3.30
C TRP A 330 11.74 -10.43 4.12
N GLY A 331 11.47 -10.37 5.42
CA GLY A 331 12.10 -9.47 6.37
C GLY A 331 13.18 -10.13 7.23
N SER A 332 13.45 -9.54 8.40
CA SER A 332 14.49 -10.03 9.32
C SER A 332 14.02 -11.25 10.13
N LEU A 333 12.77 -11.24 10.60
CA LEU A 333 12.18 -12.31 11.42
C LEU A 333 11.57 -13.48 10.62
N GLY A 334 11.27 -13.28 9.33
CA GLY A 334 10.59 -14.30 8.52
C GLY A 334 10.03 -13.77 7.20
N VAL A 335 9.15 -14.57 6.58
CA VAL A 335 8.48 -14.26 5.32
C VAL A 335 6.96 -14.22 5.50
N SER A 336 6.30 -13.31 4.78
CA SER A 336 4.84 -13.24 4.74
C SER A 336 4.30 -13.15 3.31
N PHE A 337 3.15 -13.77 3.11
CA PHE A 337 2.38 -13.80 1.88
C PHE A 337 1.05 -13.10 2.13
N THR A 338 0.65 -12.22 1.22
CA THR A 338 -0.63 -11.52 1.30
C THR A 338 -1.21 -11.42 -0.10
N ARG A 339 -2.43 -11.92 -0.28
CA ARG A 339 -3.21 -11.68 -1.49
C ARG A 339 -3.98 -10.38 -1.34
N LEU A 340 -3.85 -9.50 -2.32
CA LEU A 340 -4.56 -8.23 -2.44
C LEU A 340 -5.37 -8.24 -3.75
N CYS A 341 -6.58 -7.69 -3.71
CA CYS A 341 -7.43 -7.51 -4.87
C CYS A 341 -7.50 -6.03 -5.25
N LEU A 342 -7.33 -5.74 -6.53
CA LEU A 342 -7.44 -4.40 -7.10
C LEU A 342 -8.58 -4.37 -8.08
N GLU A 343 -9.43 -3.34 -7.98
CA GLU A 343 -10.50 -3.08 -8.95
C GLU A 343 -10.57 -1.59 -9.27
N GLY A 344 -10.59 -1.25 -10.56
CA GLY A 344 -10.74 0.14 -11.02
C GLY A 344 -9.63 1.13 -10.61
N GLY A 345 -8.53 0.67 -10.03
CA GLY A 345 -7.54 1.55 -9.40
C GLY A 345 -7.73 1.74 -7.89
N CYS A 346 -8.51 0.86 -7.25
CA CYS A 346 -8.71 0.83 -5.81
C CYS A 346 -8.32 -0.53 -5.24
N LEU A 347 -7.80 -0.54 -4.02
CA LEU A 347 -7.65 -1.77 -3.24
C LEU A 347 -9.03 -2.13 -2.71
N VAL A 348 -9.53 -3.31 -3.09
CA VAL A 348 -10.80 -3.83 -2.61
C VAL A 348 -10.53 -4.63 -1.34
N ASP A 349 -11.22 -4.26 -0.27
CA ASP A 349 -11.14 -5.01 0.99
C ASP A 349 -11.84 -6.35 0.79
N GLU A 350 -11.06 -7.43 0.64
CA GLU A 350 -11.61 -8.78 0.60
C GLU A 350 -12.08 -9.13 2.03
N PRO A 351 -13.31 -9.66 2.22
CA PRO A 351 -13.86 -9.99 3.54
C PRO A 351 -13.02 -11.02 4.31
N ARG A 352 -12.05 -11.68 3.65
CA ARG A 352 -11.00 -12.48 4.28
C ARG A 352 -9.70 -12.36 3.48
N THR A 353 -8.96 -11.28 3.69
CA THR A 353 -7.60 -11.12 3.14
C THR A 353 -6.75 -12.35 3.50
N LEU A 354 -6.36 -13.15 2.51
CA LEU A 354 -5.54 -14.34 2.75
C LEU A 354 -4.12 -13.91 3.11
N PHE A 355 -3.74 -14.16 4.37
CA PHE A 355 -2.44 -13.83 4.93
C PHE A 355 -1.78 -15.07 5.53
N LEU A 356 -0.50 -15.29 5.24
CA LEU A 356 0.30 -16.34 5.87
C LEU A 356 1.70 -15.83 6.17
N ARG A 357 2.19 -16.07 7.38
CA ARG A 357 3.55 -15.73 7.83
C ARG A 357 4.29 -16.96 8.31
N ALA A 358 5.50 -17.18 7.81
CA ALA A 358 6.44 -18.11 8.40
C ALA A 358 7.52 -17.36 9.17
N SER A 359 7.93 -17.93 10.31
CA SER A 359 9.01 -17.41 11.16
C SER A 359 10.12 -18.46 11.31
N GLN A 360 11.18 -18.12 12.06
CA GLN A 360 12.32 -19.03 12.25
C GLN A 360 11.95 -20.36 12.95
N LYS A 361 10.81 -20.44 13.63
CA LYS A 361 10.35 -21.66 14.32
C LYS A 361 8.94 -22.03 13.90
N ALA A 362 8.73 -23.32 13.69
CA ALA A 362 7.42 -23.88 13.39
C ALA A 362 6.48 -23.65 14.57
N VAL A 363 5.24 -23.23 14.28
CA VAL A 363 4.20 -23.14 15.30
C VAL A 363 3.53 -24.51 15.41
N ASN A 364 3.59 -25.14 16.58
CA ASN A 364 3.07 -26.50 16.83
C ASN A 364 1.53 -26.60 16.94
N SER A 365 0.78 -25.57 16.54
CA SER A 365 -0.70 -25.59 16.47
C SER A 365 -1.16 -26.03 15.08
N PRO A 366 -2.46 -26.30 14.81
CA PRO A 366 -2.99 -26.37 13.45
C PRO A 366 -2.81 -24.99 12.75
N GLY A 367 -1.58 -24.75 12.30
CA GLY A 367 -1.00 -23.47 11.93
C GLY A 367 -1.37 -23.04 10.52
N ALA A 368 -2.66 -22.83 10.28
CA ALA A 368 -3.15 -22.08 9.12
C ALA A 368 -4.30 -21.16 9.49
N GLU A 369 -5.03 -21.47 10.57
CA GLU A 369 -6.20 -20.70 11.00
C GLU A 369 -5.85 -19.28 11.49
N PHE A 370 -4.59 -19.05 11.90
CA PHE A 370 -4.14 -17.77 12.49
C PHE A 370 -3.20 -16.95 11.60
N GLY A 371 -3.06 -17.31 10.32
CA GLY A 371 -2.15 -16.63 9.41
C GLY A 371 -0.67 -16.80 9.76
N PHE A 372 -0.31 -17.80 10.55
CA PHE A 372 1.06 -18.30 10.71
C PHE A 372 1.18 -19.65 10.05
N ALA A 373 2.31 -19.91 9.40
CA ALA A 373 2.62 -21.19 8.79
C ALA A 373 3.07 -22.21 9.84
N ALA A 374 2.68 -23.47 9.63
CA ALA A 374 3.26 -24.61 10.33
C ALA A 374 4.74 -24.78 9.95
N THR A 375 5.10 -24.46 8.72
CA THR A 375 6.49 -24.55 8.24
C THR A 375 7.34 -23.36 8.69
N SER A 376 8.55 -23.63 9.19
CA SER A 376 9.52 -22.57 9.51
C SER A 376 10.27 -22.04 8.29
N CYS A 377 10.43 -20.73 8.22
CA CYS A 377 11.29 -20.04 7.27
C CYS A 377 11.89 -18.79 7.93
N GLY A 378 13.18 -18.84 8.21
CA GLY A 378 13.90 -17.74 8.85
C GLY A 378 14.08 -16.54 7.92
N GLY A 379 14.20 -15.35 8.51
CA GLY A 379 14.54 -14.13 7.78
C GLY A 379 16.03 -13.81 7.82
N GLY A 380 16.35 -12.53 7.59
CA GLY A 380 17.73 -12.02 7.60
C GLY A 380 18.48 -12.21 8.91
N ASP A 381 17.78 -12.38 10.02
CA ASP A 381 18.37 -12.61 11.34
C ASP A 381 18.91 -14.04 11.47
N ALA A 382 18.20 -15.02 10.92
CA ALA A 382 18.68 -16.39 10.83
C ALA A 382 19.93 -16.50 9.93
N VAL A 383 20.00 -15.71 8.85
CA VAL A 383 21.21 -15.63 8.00
C VAL A 383 22.38 -15.01 8.78
N ASN A 384 22.12 -13.99 9.61
CA ASN A 384 23.16 -13.42 10.47
C ASN A 384 23.73 -14.47 11.43
N LEU A 385 22.87 -15.31 12.01
CA LEU A 385 23.29 -16.37 12.92
C LEU A 385 24.16 -17.43 12.20
N ALA A 386 23.74 -17.88 11.02
CA ALA A 386 24.47 -18.87 10.23
C ALA A 386 25.84 -18.36 9.74
N LEU A 387 25.90 -17.10 9.31
CA LEU A 387 27.16 -16.44 8.92
C LEU A 387 28.10 -16.23 10.12
N ARG A 388 27.56 -15.84 11.27
CA ARG A 388 28.32 -15.70 12.52
C ARG A 388 28.96 -17.03 12.92
N GLU A 389 28.20 -18.12 12.84
CA GLU A 389 28.70 -19.46 13.12
C GLU A 389 29.79 -19.87 12.13
N SER A 390 29.59 -19.61 10.83
CA SER A 390 30.59 -19.88 9.78
C SER A 390 31.91 -19.10 9.99
N LEU A 391 31.83 -17.85 10.46
CA LEU A 391 33.02 -17.07 10.82
C LEU A 391 33.72 -17.64 12.05
N ALA A 392 32.95 -17.98 13.09
CA ALA A 392 33.50 -18.52 14.33
C ALA A 392 34.20 -19.86 14.10
N THR A 393 33.62 -20.76 13.30
CA THR A 393 34.27 -22.03 12.93
C THR A 393 35.56 -21.79 12.16
N THR A 394 35.57 -20.86 11.21
CA THR A 394 36.77 -20.50 10.45
C THR A 394 37.87 -19.93 11.34
N PHE A 395 37.53 -19.05 12.28
CA PHE A 395 38.48 -18.49 13.25
C PHE A 395 39.01 -19.56 14.20
N ALA A 396 38.11 -20.41 14.74
CA ALA A 396 38.47 -21.51 15.63
C ALA A 396 39.42 -22.51 14.94
N GLN A 397 39.19 -22.82 13.66
CA GLN A 397 40.10 -23.68 12.88
C GLN A 397 41.47 -23.05 12.69
N LYS A 398 41.55 -21.75 12.33
CA LYS A 398 42.82 -21.03 12.16
C LYS A 398 43.60 -20.90 13.47
N GLN A 399 42.91 -20.68 14.58
CA GLN A 399 43.51 -20.43 15.90
C GLN A 399 43.46 -21.62 16.85
N ARG A 400 43.15 -22.82 16.34
CA ARG A 400 42.91 -24.03 17.16
C ARG A 400 44.05 -24.35 18.10
N ARG A 401 45.30 -24.16 17.65
CA ARG A 401 46.51 -24.45 18.44
C ARG A 401 46.77 -23.43 19.55
N VAL A 402 46.21 -22.24 19.43
CA VAL A 402 46.46 -21.11 20.35
C VAL A 402 45.35 -20.98 21.38
N LEU A 403 44.08 -21.03 20.93
CA LEU A 403 42.91 -20.74 21.77
C LEU A 403 42.14 -21.99 22.20
N GLY A 404 42.35 -23.13 21.55
CA GLY A 404 41.64 -24.38 21.86
C GLY A 404 40.13 -24.38 21.53
N TYR A 405 39.58 -23.30 20.98
CA TYR A 405 38.18 -23.21 20.59
C TYR A 405 37.82 -24.22 19.49
N GLN A 406 36.63 -24.79 19.59
CA GLN A 406 36.08 -25.75 18.63
C GLN A 406 34.79 -25.25 17.99
N SER A 407 34.05 -24.42 18.72
CA SER A 407 32.73 -23.94 18.33
C SER A 407 32.48 -22.51 18.82
N LEU A 408 31.39 -21.90 18.35
CA LEU A 408 30.99 -20.55 18.77
C LEU A 408 30.77 -20.44 20.29
N SER A 409 30.30 -21.50 20.96
CA SER A 409 30.03 -21.46 22.40
C SER A 409 31.28 -21.28 23.25
N ASP A 410 32.46 -21.62 22.72
CA ASP A 410 33.73 -21.51 23.43
C ASP A 410 34.24 -20.05 23.49
N PHE A 411 33.69 -19.18 22.64
CA PHE A 411 34.11 -17.78 22.54
C PHE A 411 33.54 -16.97 23.71
N PRO A 412 34.27 -15.94 24.21
CA PRO A 412 33.73 -14.99 25.16
C PRO A 412 32.44 -14.34 24.67
N ALA A 413 31.46 -14.13 25.55
CA ALA A 413 30.15 -13.60 25.17
C ALA A 413 30.24 -12.27 24.40
N ARG A 414 31.15 -11.37 24.81
CA ARG A 414 31.43 -10.12 24.09
C ARG A 414 31.94 -10.36 22.67
N ALA A 415 32.81 -11.35 22.45
CA ALA A 415 33.32 -11.71 21.13
C ALA A 415 32.20 -12.21 20.21
N GLN A 416 31.31 -13.06 20.74
CA GLN A 416 30.14 -13.56 20.00
C GLN A 416 29.23 -12.40 19.53
N ARG A 417 29.00 -11.39 20.39
CA ARG A 417 28.19 -10.20 20.04
C ARG A 417 28.87 -9.31 19.01
N ARG A 418 30.19 -9.11 19.13
CA ARG A 418 30.96 -8.35 18.13
C ARG A 418 30.91 -9.04 16.77
N LEU A 419 31.05 -10.37 16.72
CA LEU A 419 30.90 -11.13 15.48
C LEU A 419 29.52 -10.95 14.87
N LEU A 420 28.46 -10.96 15.67
CA LEU A 420 27.10 -10.75 15.17
C LEU A 420 26.95 -9.38 14.49
N LEU A 421 27.37 -8.30 15.16
CA LEU A 421 27.24 -6.94 14.63
C LEU A 421 28.01 -6.78 13.31
N VAL A 422 29.23 -7.33 13.26
CA VAL A 422 30.07 -7.32 12.06
C VAL A 422 29.43 -8.16 10.95
N THR A 423 28.93 -9.35 11.26
CA THR A 423 28.24 -10.20 10.29
C THR A 423 27.07 -9.48 9.63
N GLU A 424 26.25 -8.79 10.41
CA GLU A 424 25.10 -8.06 9.88
C GLU A 424 25.53 -6.93 8.92
N GLU A 425 26.53 -6.13 9.31
CA GLU A 425 27.10 -5.08 8.48
C GLU A 425 27.67 -5.63 7.16
N LYS A 426 28.47 -6.70 7.25
CA LYS A 426 29.11 -7.31 6.08
C LYS A 426 28.11 -8.05 5.18
N LYS A 427 27.00 -8.58 5.74
CA LYS A 427 25.89 -9.15 4.96
C LYS A 427 25.23 -8.08 4.09
N VAL A 428 24.96 -6.90 4.66
CA VAL A 428 24.40 -5.77 3.90
C VAL A 428 25.36 -5.33 2.79
N ALA A 429 26.67 -5.27 3.06
CA ALA A 429 27.67 -4.96 2.05
C ALA A 429 27.72 -6.01 0.91
N LEU A 430 27.54 -7.30 1.23
CA LEU A 430 27.55 -8.41 0.27
C LEU A 430 26.38 -8.35 -0.74
N SER A 431 25.28 -7.70 -0.38
CA SER A 431 24.19 -7.44 -1.34
C SER A 431 24.64 -6.59 -2.53
N LYS A 432 25.71 -5.79 -2.37
CA LYS A 432 26.28 -4.91 -3.40
C LYS A 432 27.59 -5.46 -3.97
N ALA A 433 28.46 -6.02 -3.14
CA ALA A 433 29.77 -6.54 -3.54
C ALA A 433 29.74 -8.04 -3.87
N ALA A 434 30.67 -8.50 -4.71
CA ALA A 434 30.86 -9.93 -4.96
C ALA A 434 31.52 -10.67 -3.78
N GLN A 435 32.38 -9.96 -3.04
CA GLN A 435 33.13 -10.46 -1.90
C GLN A 435 33.40 -9.30 -0.94
N VAL A 436 33.38 -9.57 0.36
CA VAL A 436 33.60 -8.58 1.42
C VAL A 436 34.56 -9.17 2.45
N PRO A 437 35.73 -8.55 2.71
CA PRO A 437 36.60 -9.01 3.78
C PRO A 437 36.04 -8.65 5.16
N VAL A 438 36.31 -9.52 6.14
CA VAL A 438 35.93 -9.35 7.53
C VAL A 438 37.19 -9.25 8.38
N GLU A 439 37.33 -8.12 9.07
CA GLU A 439 38.43 -7.86 9.98
C GLU A 439 37.86 -7.39 11.32
N VAL A 440 38.26 -8.06 12.40
CA VAL A 440 37.85 -7.72 13.76
C VAL A 440 39.07 -7.72 14.66
N GLU A 441 39.44 -6.54 15.13
CA GLU A 441 40.57 -6.35 16.04
C GLU A 441 40.29 -6.96 17.41
N ALA A 442 41.29 -7.62 17.99
CA ALA A 442 41.24 -8.24 19.31
C ALA A 442 39.91 -8.97 19.57
N LEU A 443 39.54 -9.88 18.66
CA LEU A 443 38.27 -10.59 18.72
C LEU A 443 38.15 -11.39 20.02
N ALA A 444 39.17 -12.20 20.34
CA ALA A 444 39.25 -13.02 21.55
C ALA A 444 40.69 -13.10 22.03
N GLU A 445 40.91 -12.98 23.34
CA GLU A 445 42.25 -13.05 23.98
C GLU A 445 43.31 -12.14 23.32
N GLY A 446 42.90 -10.96 22.82
CA GLY A 446 43.78 -10.02 22.13
C GLY A 446 44.16 -10.42 20.69
N ILE A 447 43.61 -11.50 20.14
CA ILE A 447 43.90 -11.99 18.79
C ILE A 447 42.91 -11.41 17.78
N ASP A 448 43.44 -10.86 16.69
CA ASP A 448 42.66 -10.36 15.57
C ASP A 448 42.05 -11.48 14.72
N MET A 449 40.83 -11.27 14.22
CA MET A 449 40.25 -12.09 13.16
C MET A 449 40.42 -11.40 11.82
N ARG A 450 40.94 -12.15 10.83
CA ARG A 450 40.90 -11.77 9.41
C ARG A 450 40.35 -12.91 8.58
N ASP A 451 39.28 -12.62 7.85
CA ASP A 451 38.68 -13.56 6.92
C ASP A 451 38.26 -12.89 5.62
N THR A 452 38.79 -13.39 4.52
CA THR A 452 38.46 -12.86 3.18
C THR A 452 37.50 -13.77 2.45
N VAL A 453 37.16 -14.95 2.97
CA VAL A 453 36.59 -16.04 2.15
C VAL A 453 35.12 -16.31 2.45
N THR A 454 34.71 -16.23 3.72
CA THR A 454 33.34 -16.58 4.18
C THR A 454 32.30 -15.69 3.52
N PHE A 455 32.58 -14.39 3.41
CA PHE A 455 31.69 -13.41 2.78
C PHE A 455 31.98 -13.27 1.29
N SER A 456 31.77 -14.35 0.54
CA SER A 456 31.69 -14.31 -0.92
C SER A 456 30.29 -14.68 -1.38
N ARG A 457 29.80 -13.99 -2.41
CA ARG A 457 28.44 -14.20 -2.94
C ARG A 457 28.26 -15.66 -3.33
N VAL A 458 29.24 -16.24 -4.02
CA VAL A 458 29.19 -17.65 -4.44
C VAL A 458 29.02 -18.61 -3.26
N ARG A 459 29.77 -18.44 -2.16
CA ARG A 459 29.67 -19.34 -1.00
C ARG A 459 28.38 -19.16 -0.24
N VAL A 460 27.99 -17.91 0.01
CA VAL A 460 26.73 -17.60 0.71
C VAL A 460 25.53 -18.09 -0.10
N ASP A 461 25.56 -17.92 -1.42
CA ASP A 461 24.53 -18.41 -2.32
C ASP A 461 24.42 -19.94 -2.29
N ALA A 462 25.56 -20.64 -2.27
CA ALA A 462 25.58 -22.11 -2.14
C ALA A 462 25.05 -22.57 -0.77
N ALA A 463 25.42 -21.89 0.32
CA ALA A 463 24.96 -22.21 1.66
C ALA A 463 23.45 -21.96 1.84
N LEU A 464 22.92 -20.86 1.30
CA LEU A 464 21.49 -20.54 1.31
C LEU A 464 20.63 -21.60 0.60
N ARG A 465 21.15 -22.19 -0.49
CA ARG A 465 20.47 -23.26 -1.25
C ARG A 465 20.70 -24.65 -0.70
N GLY A 466 21.84 -24.89 -0.04
CA GLY A 466 22.26 -26.18 0.48
C GLY A 466 22.14 -26.23 2.00
N GLU A 467 23.27 -26.08 2.69
CA GLU A 467 23.44 -26.34 4.13
C GLU A 467 22.43 -25.63 5.03
N TRP A 468 22.03 -24.41 4.69
CA TRP A 468 21.10 -23.63 5.51
C TRP A 468 19.63 -23.78 5.12
N GLY A 469 19.33 -24.37 3.95
CA GLY A 469 17.97 -24.74 3.53
C GLY A 469 16.97 -23.58 3.39
N PHE A 470 17.39 -22.31 3.31
CA PHE A 470 16.46 -21.17 3.30
C PHE A 470 15.51 -21.16 2.11
N ILE A 471 16.01 -21.50 0.92
CA ILE A 471 15.19 -21.54 -0.31
C ILE A 471 14.20 -22.70 -0.25
N GLU A 472 14.62 -23.86 0.24
CA GLU A 472 13.74 -25.02 0.42
C GLU A 472 12.64 -24.73 1.45
N SER A 473 12.98 -24.11 2.59
CA SER A 473 12.01 -23.64 3.57
C SER A 473 11.00 -22.67 2.97
N PHE A 474 11.44 -21.73 2.13
CA PHE A 474 10.52 -20.82 1.43
C PHE A 474 9.55 -21.56 0.52
N GLU A 475 10.04 -22.51 -0.29
CA GLU A 475 9.19 -23.30 -1.19
C GLU A 475 8.13 -24.10 -0.42
N ARG A 476 8.48 -24.69 0.72
CA ARG A 476 7.53 -25.41 1.57
C ARG A 476 6.44 -24.48 2.12
N VAL A 477 6.79 -23.28 2.59
CA VAL A 477 5.80 -22.29 3.04
C VAL A 477 4.94 -21.80 1.89
N LEU A 478 5.52 -21.61 0.69
CA LEU A 478 4.75 -21.26 -0.50
C LEU A 478 3.73 -22.36 -0.85
N LEU A 479 4.12 -23.64 -0.78
CA LEU A 479 3.19 -24.74 -1.01
C LEU A 479 2.06 -24.76 0.03
N GLU A 480 2.37 -24.51 1.30
CA GLU A 480 1.37 -24.37 2.36
C GLU A 480 0.40 -23.22 2.06
N TYR A 481 0.91 -22.05 1.65
CA TYR A 481 0.08 -20.93 1.23
C TYR A 481 -0.81 -21.26 0.02
N LEU A 482 -0.26 -21.92 -0.99
CA LEU A 482 -0.99 -22.30 -2.19
C LEU A 482 -2.09 -23.32 -1.87
N TYR A 483 -1.86 -24.24 -0.93
CA TYR A 483 -2.89 -25.15 -0.43
C TYR A 483 -4.06 -24.41 0.23
N LEU A 484 -3.79 -23.33 0.96
CA LEU A 484 -4.85 -22.47 1.54
C LEU A 484 -5.63 -21.68 0.47
N LEU A 485 -5.05 -21.48 -0.70
CA LEU A 485 -5.66 -20.79 -1.83
C LEU A 485 -6.58 -21.72 -2.66
N GLU A 486 -6.23 -23.01 -2.78
CA GLU A 486 -6.98 -24.01 -3.56
C GLU A 486 -8.49 -24.08 -3.29
N PRO A 487 -8.98 -24.12 -2.03
CA PRO A 487 -10.42 -24.21 -1.75
C PRO A 487 -11.18 -22.89 -1.96
N LYS A 488 -10.50 -21.74 -2.04
CA LYS A 488 -11.11 -20.40 -2.03
C LYS A 488 -11.51 -19.85 -3.41
N ALA A 489 -11.32 -20.64 -4.48
CA ALA A 489 -11.93 -20.52 -5.82
C ALA A 489 -12.07 -19.14 -6.53
N ASP A 490 -11.43 -18.07 -6.07
CA ASP A 490 -11.47 -16.76 -6.74
C ASP A 490 -10.27 -16.57 -7.67
N GLY A 491 -10.21 -17.33 -8.77
CA GLY A 491 -9.30 -17.15 -9.91
C GLY A 491 -7.77 -17.16 -9.65
N ALA A 492 -6.99 -16.97 -10.72
CA ALA A 492 -5.52 -17.04 -10.67
C ALA A 492 -4.89 -15.71 -10.25
N ILE A 493 -3.68 -15.77 -9.69
CA ILE A 493 -2.83 -14.62 -9.35
C ILE A 493 -2.23 -14.03 -10.62
N ASP A 494 -2.42 -12.73 -10.85
CA ASP A 494 -1.96 -12.02 -12.05
C ASP A 494 -0.56 -11.43 -11.88
N ALA A 495 -0.24 -10.97 -10.66
CA ALA A 495 1.04 -10.35 -10.36
C ALA A 495 1.60 -10.77 -8.99
N VAL A 496 2.92 -10.77 -8.87
CA VAL A 496 3.66 -11.01 -7.63
C VAL A 496 4.57 -9.82 -7.35
N VAL A 497 4.46 -9.22 -6.18
CA VAL A 497 5.33 -8.12 -5.72
C VAL A 497 6.29 -8.66 -4.68
N LEU A 498 7.60 -8.55 -4.96
CA LEU A 498 8.66 -9.02 -4.08
C LEU A 498 9.26 -7.84 -3.29
N CYS A 499 9.08 -7.81 -1.97
CA CYS A 499 9.60 -6.76 -1.07
C CYS A 499 10.25 -7.29 0.23
N GLY A 500 10.97 -6.42 0.95
CA GLY A 500 11.68 -6.75 2.21
C GLY A 500 13.20 -6.91 2.10
N GLY A 501 13.89 -6.79 3.23
CA GLY A 501 15.35 -6.68 3.30
C GLY A 501 16.12 -7.91 2.81
N MET A 502 15.57 -9.12 2.92
CA MET A 502 16.21 -10.33 2.41
C MET A 502 16.34 -10.33 0.88
N LEU A 503 15.41 -9.68 0.18
CA LEU A 503 15.42 -9.59 -1.28
C LEU A 503 16.47 -8.60 -1.82
N ASN A 504 17.14 -7.85 -0.95
CA ASN A 504 18.33 -7.11 -1.36
C ASN A 504 19.47 -8.08 -1.75
N MET A 505 19.46 -9.32 -1.24
CA MET A 505 20.40 -10.37 -1.66
C MET A 505 20.05 -10.87 -3.06
N PRO A 506 20.94 -10.72 -4.07
CA PRO A 506 20.63 -11.06 -5.45
C PRO A 506 20.20 -12.51 -5.68
N CYS A 507 20.80 -13.44 -4.94
CA CYS A 507 20.51 -14.86 -5.07
C CYS A 507 19.10 -15.22 -4.60
N ILE A 508 18.61 -14.60 -3.53
CA ILE A 508 17.27 -14.84 -3.00
C ILE A 508 16.23 -14.32 -4.00
N ALA A 509 16.37 -13.06 -4.44
CA ALA A 509 15.48 -12.48 -5.44
C ALA A 509 15.43 -13.32 -6.73
N GLN A 510 16.58 -13.74 -7.25
CA GLN A 510 16.66 -14.60 -8.44
C GLN A 510 16.00 -15.98 -8.22
N SER A 511 16.17 -16.57 -7.04
CA SER A 511 15.55 -17.86 -6.70
C SER A 511 14.05 -17.76 -6.69
N LEU A 512 13.51 -16.72 -6.04
CA LEU A 512 12.07 -16.50 -5.95
C LEU A 512 11.46 -16.24 -7.33
N ARG A 513 12.11 -15.42 -8.15
CA ARG A 513 11.68 -15.23 -9.54
C ARG A 513 11.63 -16.56 -10.30
N ASN A 514 12.64 -17.40 -10.16
CA ASN A 514 12.67 -18.71 -10.82
C ASN A 514 11.56 -19.63 -10.30
N ILE A 515 11.33 -19.68 -8.99
CA ILE A 515 10.26 -20.46 -8.36
C ILE A 515 8.89 -20.04 -8.91
N PHE A 516 8.57 -18.73 -8.89
CA PHE A 516 7.30 -18.24 -9.42
C PHE A 516 7.15 -18.47 -10.94
N THR A 517 8.25 -18.31 -11.70
CA THR A 517 8.25 -18.59 -13.14
C THR A 517 7.98 -20.08 -13.41
N GLN A 518 8.54 -20.99 -12.60
CA GLN A 518 8.28 -22.42 -12.68
C GLN A 518 6.82 -22.73 -12.34
N HIS A 519 6.27 -22.16 -11.26
CA HIS A 519 4.86 -22.35 -10.88
C HIS A 519 3.89 -21.84 -11.95
N ALA A 520 4.20 -20.75 -12.65
CA ALA A 520 3.40 -20.26 -13.77
C ALA A 520 3.45 -21.19 -15.00
N ASN A 521 4.59 -21.85 -15.23
CA ASN A 521 4.83 -22.72 -16.38
C ASN A 521 4.45 -24.19 -16.16
N MET A 522 4.24 -24.64 -14.92
CA MET A 522 3.97 -26.05 -14.61
C MET A 522 2.70 -26.56 -15.34
N PRO A 523 2.82 -27.58 -16.22
CA PRO A 523 1.68 -28.25 -16.83
C PRO A 523 1.11 -29.27 -15.84
N ARG A 524 0.32 -28.82 -14.85
CA ARG A 524 -0.39 -29.75 -13.95
C ARG A 524 -1.78 -30.08 -14.48
N GLU A 525 -2.20 -31.33 -14.27
CA GLU A 525 -3.57 -31.86 -14.45
C GLU A 525 -4.59 -31.27 -13.42
N GLY A 526 -4.39 -30.02 -13.00
CA GLY A 526 -5.19 -29.35 -11.96
C GLY A 526 -5.42 -27.86 -12.26
N ARG A 527 -6.10 -27.16 -11.34
CA ARG A 527 -6.37 -25.73 -11.46
C ARG A 527 -5.07 -24.92 -11.39
N ARG A 528 -4.91 -23.95 -12.29
CA ARG A 528 -3.75 -23.03 -12.28
C ARG A 528 -3.98 -21.93 -11.25
N LEU A 529 -3.07 -21.80 -10.29
CA LEU A 529 -3.11 -20.75 -9.26
C LEU A 529 -2.45 -19.43 -9.72
N PHE A 530 -1.61 -19.49 -10.75
CA PHE A 530 -0.94 -18.33 -11.35
C PHE A 530 -1.37 -18.16 -12.82
N ALA A 531 -1.51 -16.91 -13.24
CA ALA A 531 -1.82 -16.57 -14.62
C ALA A 531 -0.68 -17.00 -15.58
N ARG A 532 -1.02 -17.27 -16.84
CA ARG A 532 -0.03 -17.64 -17.88
C ARG A 532 0.95 -16.51 -18.17
N ASN A 533 0.46 -15.29 -18.07
CA ASN A 533 1.17 -14.05 -18.25
C ASN A 533 1.55 -13.42 -16.91
N LEU A 534 2.02 -14.24 -15.96
CA LEU A 534 2.37 -13.79 -14.62
C LEU A 534 3.41 -12.67 -14.68
N VAL A 535 3.15 -11.60 -13.92
CA VAL A 535 4.10 -10.50 -13.76
C VAL A 535 4.75 -10.55 -12.39
N ILE A 536 6.07 -10.69 -12.36
CA ILE A 536 6.86 -10.73 -11.13
C ILE A 536 7.62 -9.41 -11.03
N MET A 537 7.30 -8.61 -10.02
CA MET A 537 7.84 -7.27 -9.80
C MET A 537 8.86 -7.27 -8.67
N GLU A 538 10.07 -6.80 -8.96
CA GLU A 538 11.12 -6.61 -7.97
C GLU A 538 11.49 -5.13 -7.83
N ALA A 539 11.33 -4.57 -6.63
CA ALA A 539 11.48 -3.16 -6.30
C ALA A 539 12.65 -2.40 -6.97
N GLY A 540 13.82 -3.03 -7.10
CA GLY A 540 15.06 -2.34 -7.48
C GLY A 540 15.88 -2.98 -8.60
N LYS A 541 15.34 -3.98 -9.33
CA LYS A 541 16.11 -4.69 -10.37
C LYS A 541 15.37 -4.87 -11.67
N SER A 542 14.26 -5.60 -11.62
CA SER A 542 13.57 -6.01 -12.84
C SER A 542 12.13 -6.39 -12.59
N THR A 543 11.28 -6.11 -13.57
CA THR A 543 9.98 -6.73 -13.69
C THR A 543 10.06 -7.83 -14.75
N THR A 544 9.69 -9.04 -14.37
CA THR A 544 9.70 -10.22 -15.24
C THR A 544 8.29 -10.56 -15.68
N LEU A 545 8.11 -10.69 -16.99
CA LEU A 545 6.90 -11.21 -17.59
C LEU A 545 7.14 -12.65 -18.04
N VAL A 546 6.31 -13.57 -17.57
CA VAL A 546 6.24 -14.94 -18.08
C VAL A 546 5.39 -14.93 -19.35
N VAL A 547 5.88 -15.45 -20.47
CA VAL A 547 5.15 -15.50 -21.74
C VAL A 547 4.93 -16.95 -22.16
N ASP A 548 3.70 -17.27 -22.56
CA ASP A 548 3.33 -18.58 -23.10
C ASP A 548 4.07 -18.79 -24.44
N GLY A 549 4.87 -19.85 -24.53
CA GLY A 549 5.48 -20.23 -25.81
C GLY A 549 4.40 -20.73 -26.76
N SER A 550 4.45 -20.34 -28.04
CA SER A 550 3.58 -20.96 -29.05
C SER A 550 3.79 -22.47 -29.05
N GLN A 551 2.73 -23.25 -29.23
CA GLN A 551 2.70 -24.72 -29.07
C GLN A 551 3.79 -25.48 -29.88
N ASP A 552 4.41 -24.85 -30.88
CA ASP A 552 5.40 -25.47 -31.76
C ASP A 552 6.87 -25.39 -31.27
N SER A 553 7.16 -24.66 -30.19
CA SER A 553 8.48 -24.68 -29.56
C SER A 553 8.31 -24.88 -28.06
N GLY A 554 8.67 -26.05 -27.53
CA GLY A 554 8.58 -26.38 -26.10
C GLY A 554 9.50 -25.57 -25.16
N THR A 555 9.79 -24.32 -25.50
CA THR A 555 10.59 -23.36 -24.73
C THR A 555 9.69 -22.22 -24.29
N SER A 556 9.34 -22.19 -23.00
CA SER A 556 8.76 -21.02 -22.36
C SER A 556 9.77 -19.87 -22.37
N SER A 557 9.34 -18.67 -22.75
CA SER A 557 10.21 -17.49 -22.77
C SER A 557 9.79 -16.53 -21.66
N SER A 558 10.76 -16.03 -20.89
CA SER A 558 10.52 -14.97 -19.91
C SER A 558 11.26 -13.71 -20.35
N GLN A 559 10.60 -12.57 -20.26
CA GLN A 559 11.18 -11.26 -20.60
C GLN A 559 11.34 -10.46 -19.32
N SER A 560 12.56 -10.03 -19.02
CA SER A 560 12.85 -9.18 -17.86
C SER A 560 13.17 -7.76 -18.33
N VAL A 561 12.42 -6.78 -17.82
CA VAL A 561 12.68 -5.36 -18.04
C VAL A 561 13.39 -4.81 -16.81
N SER A 562 14.51 -4.12 -17.01
CA SER A 562 15.24 -3.50 -15.89
C SER A 562 14.47 -2.31 -15.33
N ASN A 563 14.42 -2.25 -14.01
CA ASN A 563 13.79 -1.22 -13.22
C ASN A 563 14.80 -0.08 -13.04
N LYS A 564 14.55 1.10 -13.62
CA LYS A 564 15.40 2.30 -13.49
C LYS A 564 15.20 3.01 -12.13
N ILE A 565 15.33 2.28 -11.02
CA ILE A 565 14.96 2.76 -9.68
C ILE A 565 16.16 2.78 -8.73
N ILE A 566 16.17 3.78 -7.84
CA ILE A 566 17.21 4.02 -6.82
C ILE A 566 16.88 3.32 -5.48
N PHE A 567 15.67 2.77 -5.35
CA PHE A 567 15.13 2.19 -4.13
C PHE A 567 15.38 0.68 -4.05
N GLY A 568 15.78 0.21 -2.86
CA GLY A 568 15.91 -1.21 -2.53
C GLY A 568 14.58 -1.87 -2.15
N ALA A 569 14.57 -3.20 -2.04
CA ALA A 569 13.36 -3.97 -1.72
C ALA A 569 12.81 -3.69 -0.31
N GLU A 570 13.67 -3.30 0.62
CA GLU A 570 13.29 -2.89 1.98
C GLU A 570 12.66 -1.49 2.02
N GLU A 571 13.06 -0.61 1.11
CA GLU A 571 12.64 0.79 1.08
C GLU A 571 11.28 0.96 0.38
N LEU A 572 10.85 -0.06 -0.39
CA LEU A 572 9.64 -0.03 -1.20
C LEU A 572 8.37 0.34 -0.40
N PRO A 573 8.04 -0.27 0.76
CA PRO A 573 6.86 0.12 1.53
C PRO A 573 6.89 1.59 1.98
N CYS A 574 8.07 2.13 2.31
CA CYS A 574 8.23 3.53 2.70
C CYS A 574 7.94 4.48 1.53
N VAL A 575 8.36 4.11 0.31
CA VAL A 575 8.06 4.88 -0.91
C VAL A 575 6.55 4.93 -1.16
N GLY A 576 5.84 3.82 -1.04
CA GLY A 576 4.39 3.80 -1.23
C GLY A 576 3.62 4.56 -0.14
N GLY A 577 4.06 4.47 1.11
CA GLY A 577 3.53 5.33 2.18
C GLY A 577 3.76 6.81 1.91
N CYS A 578 4.91 7.18 1.34
CA CYS A 578 5.20 8.57 0.99
C CYS A 578 4.34 9.03 -0.19
N LEU A 579 4.09 8.16 -1.17
CA LEU A 579 3.16 8.44 -2.27
C LEU A 579 1.74 8.70 -1.73
N HIS A 580 1.28 7.90 -0.77
CA HIS A 580 -0.01 8.11 -0.11
C HIS A 580 -0.07 9.47 0.61
N SER A 581 0.91 9.78 1.47
CA SER A 581 1.05 11.10 2.10
C SER A 581 1.15 12.25 1.09
N TYR A 582 1.77 12.01 -0.07
CA TYR A 582 1.92 13.01 -1.11
C TYR A 582 0.57 13.35 -1.75
N HIS A 583 -0.25 12.36 -2.08
CA HIS A 583 -1.60 12.61 -2.58
C HIS A 583 -2.49 13.30 -1.54
N LEU A 584 -2.37 12.91 -0.28
CA LEU A 584 -3.00 13.63 0.83
C LEU A 584 -2.55 15.10 0.89
N ALA A 585 -1.24 15.36 0.76
CA ALA A 585 -0.69 16.71 0.82
C ALA A 585 -1.14 17.57 -0.35
N LEU A 586 -1.27 17.00 -1.54
CA LEU A 586 -1.88 17.67 -2.68
C LEU A 586 -3.36 17.99 -2.39
N GLY A 587 -4.13 17.04 -1.84
CA GLY A 587 -5.52 17.28 -1.43
C GLY A 587 -5.65 18.42 -0.41
N ALA A 588 -4.82 18.41 0.64
CA ALA A 588 -4.80 19.47 1.66
C ALA A 588 -4.42 20.83 1.09
N LEU A 589 -3.42 20.89 0.21
CA LEU A 589 -3.00 22.15 -0.42
C LEU A 589 -4.10 22.71 -1.33
N GLN A 590 -4.79 21.85 -2.07
CA GLN A 590 -5.94 22.26 -2.86
C GLN A 590 -7.09 22.73 -1.96
N GLU A 591 -7.39 22.04 -0.86
CA GLU A 591 -8.37 22.52 0.11
C GLU A 591 -7.96 23.87 0.72
N GLN A 592 -6.68 24.09 1.01
CA GLN A 592 -6.21 25.36 1.54
C GLN A 592 -6.27 26.51 0.51
N GLU A 593 -6.08 26.21 -0.77
CA GLU A 593 -6.15 27.19 -1.85
C GLU A 593 -7.60 27.54 -2.22
N TYR A 594 -8.50 26.56 -2.21
CA TYR A 594 -9.87 26.70 -2.70
C TYR A 594 -10.94 26.70 -1.59
N GLY A 595 -10.61 26.26 -0.38
CA GLY A 595 -11.51 26.00 0.73
C GLY A 595 -11.92 27.19 1.60
N TYR A 596 -13.13 27.05 2.10
CA TYR A 596 -14.03 27.99 2.78
C TYR A 596 -13.47 28.57 4.09
N ARG A 597 -13.46 29.91 4.24
CA ARG A 597 -13.41 30.53 5.57
C ARG A 597 -14.79 30.35 6.21
N ASP A 598 -14.81 29.71 7.36
CA ASP A 598 -16.01 29.45 8.17
C ASP A 598 -16.80 30.75 8.45
N ASP A 599 -17.94 30.91 7.77
CA ASP A 599 -18.85 32.07 7.85
C ASP A 599 -19.50 32.25 9.23
N THR A 600 -19.29 31.33 10.18
CA THR A 600 -19.93 31.35 11.50
C THR A 600 -19.39 32.44 12.44
N LYS A 601 -18.20 33.02 12.17
CA LYS A 601 -17.61 34.08 13.02
C LYS A 601 -17.75 35.50 12.49
N SER A 602 -18.25 35.71 11.26
CA SER A 602 -18.31 37.04 10.63
C SER A 602 -19.73 37.62 10.51
N ARG A 603 -20.57 37.45 11.54
CA ARG A 603 -21.93 38.04 11.55
C ARG A 603 -22.01 39.49 12.04
N LYS A 604 -20.88 40.16 12.30
CA LYS A 604 -20.90 41.50 12.92
C LYS A 604 -20.51 42.70 12.07
N ASN A 605 -20.13 42.58 10.80
CA ASN A 605 -19.98 43.79 9.96
C ASN A 605 -20.34 43.51 8.50
N GLY A 606 -21.36 44.22 8.01
CA GLY A 606 -21.92 44.11 6.66
C GLY A 606 -20.97 44.58 5.56
N LYS A 607 -19.95 43.79 5.25
CA LYS A 607 -19.19 43.90 4.00
C LYS A 607 -19.72 42.86 3.00
N ARG A 608 -20.00 43.34 1.78
CA ARG A 608 -20.48 42.57 0.62
C ARG A 608 -19.75 41.22 0.51
N ARG A 609 -20.52 40.13 0.51
CA ARG A 609 -20.06 38.78 0.10
C ARG A 609 -19.36 38.90 -1.24
N MET A 610 -18.05 38.67 -1.30
CA MET A 610 -17.42 38.30 -2.56
C MET A 610 -17.81 36.84 -2.82
N CYS A 611 -18.75 36.64 -3.73
CA CYS A 611 -19.00 35.32 -4.30
C CYS A 611 -17.68 34.81 -4.90
N MET A 612 -17.16 33.71 -4.37
CA MET A 612 -16.15 32.92 -5.06
C MET A 612 -16.73 32.52 -6.43
N GLY A 613 -15.96 32.66 -7.50
CA GLY A 613 -16.40 32.19 -8.82
C GLY A 613 -16.68 30.69 -8.78
N SER A 614 -17.76 30.24 -9.43
CA SER A 614 -18.24 28.84 -9.42
C SER A 614 -17.13 27.80 -9.69
N LYS A 615 -16.14 28.12 -10.54
CA LYS A 615 -14.95 27.28 -10.80
C LYS A 615 -14.04 27.05 -9.58
N LYS A 616 -13.89 28.06 -8.72
CA LYS A 616 -13.10 27.94 -7.48
C LYS A 616 -13.85 27.13 -6.44
N GLN A 617 -15.17 27.32 -6.36
CA GLN A 617 -16.02 26.58 -5.43
C GLN A 617 -16.07 25.09 -5.76
N GLU A 618 -16.18 24.72 -7.04
CA GLU A 618 -16.23 23.30 -7.42
C GLU A 618 -14.87 22.59 -7.26
N ARG A 619 -13.75 23.29 -7.54
CA ARG A 619 -12.42 22.76 -7.19
C ARG A 619 -12.28 22.55 -5.69
N ALA A 620 -12.78 23.48 -4.87
CA ALA A 620 -12.83 23.32 -3.43
C ALA A 620 -13.63 22.08 -3.02
N GLU A 621 -14.82 21.88 -3.61
CA GLU A 621 -15.69 20.75 -3.31
C GLU A 621 -15.11 19.41 -3.80
N GLY A 622 -14.44 19.39 -4.95
CA GLY A 622 -13.73 18.21 -5.47
C GLY A 622 -12.53 17.82 -4.59
N SER A 623 -11.68 18.78 -4.28
CA SER A 623 -10.50 18.56 -3.42
C SER A 623 -10.89 18.20 -1.99
N ARG A 624 -11.94 18.82 -1.45
CA ARG A 624 -12.51 18.46 -0.14
C ARG A 624 -13.06 17.04 -0.14
N ARG A 625 -13.68 16.57 -1.23
CA ARG A 625 -14.14 15.17 -1.34
C ARG A 625 -12.98 14.19 -1.34
N VAL A 626 -11.93 14.47 -2.10
CA VAL A 626 -10.71 13.63 -2.11
C VAL A 626 -10.06 13.63 -0.74
N TRP A 627 -9.91 14.80 -0.10
CA TRP A 627 -9.40 14.92 1.26
C TRP A 627 -10.25 14.10 2.25
N LEU A 628 -11.56 14.34 2.31
CA LEU A 628 -12.47 13.62 3.21
C LEU A 628 -12.49 12.10 2.96
N ALA A 629 -12.42 11.65 1.71
CA ALA A 629 -12.35 10.23 1.38
C ALA A 629 -11.03 9.60 1.85
N LEU A 630 -9.93 10.35 1.85
CA LEU A 630 -8.61 9.87 2.24
C LEU A 630 -8.28 10.08 3.72
N THR A 631 -8.98 10.98 4.42
CA THR A 631 -8.75 11.34 5.85
C THR A 631 -9.93 10.98 6.76
N PHE A 632 -10.82 10.12 6.31
CA PHE A 632 -12.15 9.88 6.90
C PHE A 632 -12.12 9.48 8.39
N ASP A 633 -11.01 8.94 8.88
CA ASP A 633 -10.82 8.58 10.30
C ASP A 633 -10.61 9.77 11.25
N ASP A 634 -10.24 10.96 10.77
CA ASP A 634 -9.86 12.11 11.62
C ASP A 634 -11.00 13.12 11.81
N ALA A 635 -12.12 12.95 11.10
CA ALA A 635 -13.27 13.86 11.14
C ALA A 635 -14.15 13.62 12.38
N GLY A 636 -13.68 14.09 13.54
CA GLY A 636 -14.48 14.17 14.75
C GLY A 636 -15.82 14.88 14.53
N LYS A 637 -16.91 14.24 14.96
CA LYS A 637 -18.25 14.82 15.19
C LYS A 637 -18.73 15.82 14.11
N HIS A 638 -18.78 15.44 12.85
CA HIS A 638 -19.74 16.05 11.94
C HIS A 638 -21.10 15.37 12.11
N SER A 639 -22.14 16.19 12.23
CA SER A 639 -23.54 15.81 12.50
C SER A 639 -23.97 14.54 11.78
N ALA A 640 -24.70 13.67 12.49
CA ALA A 640 -25.14 12.32 12.14
C ALA A 640 -26.00 12.16 10.86
N GLY A 641 -25.93 13.07 9.90
CA GLY A 641 -26.71 13.04 8.66
C GLY A 641 -26.03 12.43 7.44
N ASN A 642 -24.70 12.26 7.40
CA ASN A 642 -23.98 11.80 6.20
C ASN A 642 -23.06 10.60 6.48
N GLN A 643 -23.65 9.51 6.94
CA GLN A 643 -22.99 8.23 7.21
C GLN A 643 -22.71 7.38 5.95
N ARG A 644 -22.68 8.00 4.76
CA ARG A 644 -22.49 7.31 3.45
C ARG A 644 -21.05 7.31 2.91
N CYS A 645 -20.13 8.01 3.55
CA CYS A 645 -18.80 8.29 2.99
C CYS A 645 -17.79 7.12 2.98
N ASN A 646 -18.21 5.90 3.37
CA ASN A 646 -17.36 4.71 3.33
C ASN A 646 -17.44 3.92 2.00
N GLU A 647 -18.38 4.26 1.11
CA GLU A 647 -18.67 3.48 -0.08
C GLU A 647 -18.31 4.27 -1.33
N VAL A 648 -17.24 3.86 -2.02
CA VAL A 648 -16.91 4.39 -3.34
C VAL A 648 -17.78 3.67 -4.36
N VAL A 649 -18.70 4.40 -5.00
CA VAL A 649 -19.55 3.83 -6.04
C VAL A 649 -18.78 3.70 -7.34
N MET A 650 -18.82 2.50 -7.92
CA MET A 650 -18.17 2.16 -9.19
C MET A 650 -19.21 1.78 -10.22
N LEU A 651 -19.03 2.23 -11.46
CA LEU A 651 -19.85 1.81 -12.59
C LEU A 651 -19.62 0.31 -12.87
N GLN A 652 -20.64 -0.55 -12.84
CA GLN A 652 -20.44 -1.99 -13.05
C GLN A 652 -20.20 -2.36 -14.52
N ASN A 653 -20.93 -1.69 -15.42
CA ASN A 653 -20.91 -2.01 -16.84
C ASN A 653 -20.36 -0.85 -17.68
N SER A 654 -19.54 -1.17 -18.69
CA SER A 654 -18.99 -0.13 -19.58
C SER A 654 -20.10 0.61 -20.32
N ILE A 655 -19.97 1.93 -20.45
CA ILE A 655 -20.83 2.75 -21.29
C ILE A 655 -20.08 3.07 -22.57
N PHE A 656 -20.72 2.81 -23.71
CA PHE A 656 -20.22 3.05 -25.04
C PHE A 656 -21.01 4.15 -25.73
N LEU A 657 -20.31 4.93 -26.56
CA LEU A 657 -20.86 5.91 -27.47
C LEU A 657 -20.76 5.38 -28.90
N TYR A 658 -21.85 5.53 -29.64
CA TYR A 658 -21.90 5.27 -31.07
C TYR A 658 -21.38 6.49 -31.87
N THR A 659 -20.66 6.23 -32.97
CA THR A 659 -20.11 7.28 -33.84
C THR A 659 -20.62 7.12 -35.29
N GLU A 660 -20.76 8.23 -36.04
CA GLU A 660 -21.34 8.26 -37.40
C GLU A 660 -20.61 7.36 -38.42
N SER A 661 -19.37 6.97 -38.14
CA SER A 661 -18.47 6.28 -39.07
C SER A 661 -18.97 4.89 -39.54
N ASN A 662 -19.95 4.26 -38.88
CA ASN A 662 -20.36 2.88 -39.15
C ASN A 662 -21.89 2.63 -39.21
N LEU A 663 -22.67 3.57 -39.76
CA LEU A 663 -24.14 3.52 -39.98
C LEU A 663 -24.69 2.18 -40.52
N ASN A 664 -23.90 1.46 -41.30
CA ASN A 664 -24.28 0.17 -41.87
C ASN A 664 -24.27 -0.97 -40.83
N ALA A 665 -23.33 -0.98 -39.87
CA ALA A 665 -23.22 -2.04 -38.87
C ALA A 665 -24.38 -2.04 -37.87
N LEU A 666 -24.83 -0.84 -37.45
CA LEU A 666 -25.99 -0.68 -36.58
C LEU A 666 -27.29 -1.05 -37.32
N ARG A 667 -27.47 -0.61 -38.58
CA ARG A 667 -28.63 -1.00 -39.40
C ARG A 667 -28.71 -2.51 -39.60
N SER A 668 -27.57 -3.18 -39.82
CA SER A 668 -27.51 -4.63 -39.90
C SER A 668 -27.85 -5.32 -38.57
N ALA A 669 -27.38 -4.81 -37.43
CA ALA A 669 -27.69 -5.36 -36.12
C ALA A 669 -29.18 -5.20 -35.74
N VAL A 670 -29.77 -4.05 -36.06
CA VAL A 670 -31.21 -3.78 -35.87
C VAL A 670 -32.05 -4.68 -36.79
N ALA A 671 -31.65 -4.89 -38.05
CA ALA A 671 -32.34 -5.79 -38.97
C ALA A 671 -32.30 -7.28 -38.54
N LEU A 672 -31.30 -7.67 -37.74
CA LEU A 672 -31.15 -9.03 -37.19
C LEU A 672 -31.92 -9.23 -35.88
N GLN A 673 -32.45 -8.17 -35.27
CA GLN A 673 -33.16 -8.23 -33.99
C GLN A 673 -34.60 -8.72 -34.20
N LYS A 674 -34.90 -9.94 -33.73
CA LYS A 674 -36.27 -10.52 -33.76
C LYS A 674 -37.07 -10.27 -32.48
N GLU A 675 -36.42 -9.89 -31.38
CA GLU A 675 -37.04 -9.68 -30.07
C GLU A 675 -36.75 -8.28 -29.52
N LYS A 676 -37.78 -7.62 -29.01
CA LYS A 676 -37.80 -6.18 -28.68
C LYS A 676 -36.81 -5.74 -27.60
N ASN A 677 -36.27 -6.68 -26.80
CA ASN A 677 -35.40 -6.41 -25.63
C ASN A 677 -34.09 -7.22 -25.61
N ALA A 678 -33.72 -7.90 -26.71
CA ALA A 678 -32.50 -8.70 -26.74
C ALA A 678 -31.24 -7.81 -26.89
N PRO A 679 -30.10 -8.14 -26.24
CA PRO A 679 -28.86 -7.38 -26.38
C PRO A 679 -28.35 -7.41 -27.82
N PHE A 680 -28.00 -6.24 -28.35
CA PHE A 680 -27.41 -6.09 -29.67
C PHE A 680 -26.03 -6.73 -29.70
N ARG A 681 -25.71 -7.37 -30.83
CA ARG A 681 -24.35 -7.82 -31.15
C ARG A 681 -23.72 -6.82 -32.10
N LEU A 682 -22.79 -6.01 -31.59
CA LEU A 682 -22.08 -5.02 -32.40
C LEU A 682 -20.58 -5.34 -32.44
N PRO A 683 -19.91 -5.17 -33.61
CA PRO A 683 -18.46 -5.33 -33.68
C PRO A 683 -17.76 -4.26 -32.84
N LYS A 684 -16.67 -4.63 -32.17
CA LYS A 684 -15.89 -3.73 -31.30
C LYS A 684 -15.45 -2.43 -31.99
N THR A 685 -15.19 -2.48 -33.29
CA THR A 685 -14.80 -1.33 -34.12
C THR A 685 -15.92 -0.30 -34.33
N ALA A 686 -17.17 -0.65 -34.03
CA ALA A 686 -18.33 0.25 -34.16
C ALA A 686 -18.67 1.03 -32.87
N LEU A 687 -18.00 0.75 -31.76
CA LEU A 687 -18.28 1.35 -30.45
C LEU A 687 -17.06 2.11 -29.92
N SER A 688 -17.26 3.38 -29.55
CA SER A 688 -16.27 4.14 -28.79
C SER A 688 -16.54 3.97 -27.30
N LEU A 689 -15.54 3.62 -26.50
CA LEU A 689 -15.70 3.50 -25.06
C LEU A 689 -15.82 4.89 -24.43
N LEU A 690 -16.94 5.17 -23.76
CA LEU A 690 -17.19 6.44 -23.08
C LEU A 690 -16.78 6.36 -21.60
N PHE A 691 -17.27 5.35 -20.88
CA PHE A 691 -16.83 5.02 -19.53
C PHE A 691 -16.53 3.52 -19.44
N ALA A 692 -15.38 3.15 -18.90
CA ALA A 692 -15.04 1.75 -18.67
C ALA A 692 -15.86 1.18 -17.50
N ALA A 693 -16.09 -0.12 -17.49
CA ALA A 693 -16.50 -0.80 -16.27
C ALA A 693 -15.49 -0.49 -15.15
N HIS A 694 -16.01 -0.41 -13.93
CA HIS A 694 -15.35 -0.01 -12.69
C HIS A 694 -14.84 1.44 -12.66
N THR A 695 -15.44 2.32 -13.47
CA THR A 695 -15.18 3.77 -13.38
C THR A 695 -15.72 4.31 -12.05
N LEU A 696 -14.86 4.93 -11.24
CA LEU A 696 -15.23 5.57 -9.97
C LEU A 696 -16.12 6.78 -10.20
N LEU A 697 -17.11 6.98 -9.34
CA LEU A 697 -18.06 8.08 -9.46
C LEU A 697 -17.78 9.22 -8.48
N PRO A 698 -18.06 10.48 -8.88
CA PRO A 698 -18.52 10.89 -10.21
C PRO A 698 -17.39 10.94 -11.24
N ALA A 699 -17.68 10.58 -12.50
CA ALA A 699 -16.73 10.62 -13.60
C ALA A 699 -17.18 11.58 -14.70
N ARG A 700 -16.22 12.20 -15.41
CA ARG A 700 -16.50 13.11 -16.53
C ARG A 700 -15.71 12.73 -17.79
N PHE A 701 -16.36 12.84 -18.95
CA PHE A 701 -15.75 12.66 -20.26
C PHE A 701 -16.07 13.86 -21.16
N PHE A 702 -15.07 14.37 -21.87
CA PHE A 702 -15.19 15.52 -22.77
C PHE A 702 -15.06 15.06 -24.23
N LEU A 703 -16.06 15.38 -25.04
CA LEU A 703 -16.06 15.10 -26.47
C LEU A 703 -16.03 16.44 -27.24
N PRO A 704 -14.92 16.77 -27.93
CA PRO A 704 -14.87 17.97 -28.77
C PRO A 704 -15.79 17.80 -29.98
N VAL A 705 -16.59 18.83 -30.27
CA VAL A 705 -17.43 18.86 -31.47
C VAL A 705 -16.62 19.50 -32.60
N THR A 706 -16.36 18.77 -33.68
CA THR A 706 -15.61 19.26 -34.85
C THR A 706 -16.49 19.21 -36.10
N GLY A 707 -16.71 20.35 -36.76
CA GLY A 707 -17.41 20.44 -38.05
C GLY A 707 -18.31 21.68 -38.23
N GLU A 708 -18.50 22.10 -39.48
CA GLU A 708 -19.52 23.07 -39.91
C GLU A 708 -20.86 22.34 -40.15
N ARG A 709 -21.70 22.14 -39.14
CA ARG A 709 -23.04 21.57 -39.35
C ARG A 709 -24.12 22.18 -38.44
N ARG A 710 -25.28 22.44 -39.06
CA ARG A 710 -26.45 23.16 -38.52
C ARG A 710 -27.59 22.23 -38.05
N ASP A 711 -27.32 20.94 -37.85
CA ASP A 711 -28.33 19.94 -37.47
C ASP A 711 -28.19 19.52 -35.99
N PRO A 712 -29.30 19.14 -35.31
CA PRO A 712 -29.27 18.61 -33.93
C PRO A 712 -28.52 17.28 -33.85
N PHE A 713 -27.71 17.10 -32.80
CA PHE A 713 -26.91 15.89 -32.57
C PHE A 713 -27.77 14.81 -31.91
N VAL A 714 -27.86 13.62 -32.52
CA VAL A 714 -28.46 12.45 -31.88
C VAL A 714 -27.36 11.50 -31.42
N LEU A 715 -27.20 11.35 -30.11
CA LEU A 715 -26.23 10.46 -29.49
C LEU A 715 -26.90 9.15 -29.08
N TYR A 716 -26.38 8.03 -29.57
CA TYR A 716 -26.81 6.70 -29.13
C TYR A 716 -25.80 6.13 -28.15
N LEU A 717 -26.25 5.91 -26.92
CA LEU A 717 -25.45 5.38 -25.84
C LEU A 717 -25.86 3.94 -25.53
N PHE A 718 -24.86 3.12 -25.24
CA PHE A 718 -25.05 1.69 -25.02
C PHE A 718 -24.33 1.25 -23.74
N MET A 719 -24.94 0.34 -22.99
CA MET A 719 -24.33 -0.34 -21.85
C MET A 719 -23.83 -1.71 -22.29
N GLY A 720 -22.59 -2.05 -21.92
CA GLY A 720 -22.05 -3.39 -22.10
C GLY A 720 -22.75 -4.41 -21.20
N PHE A 721 -22.99 -5.61 -21.71
CA PHE A 721 -23.57 -6.71 -20.96
C PHE A 721 -22.60 -7.91 -20.99
N GLN A 722 -22.19 -8.42 -19.83
CA GLN A 722 -21.49 -9.70 -19.75
C GLN A 722 -22.53 -10.81 -19.56
N GLY A 723 -22.61 -11.73 -20.53
CA GLY A 723 -23.56 -12.85 -20.45
C GLY A 723 -23.32 -13.74 -19.22
N THR A 724 -24.38 -14.36 -18.71
CA THR A 724 -24.31 -15.31 -17.58
C THR A 724 -23.39 -16.49 -17.89
N THR A 725 -22.83 -17.09 -16.83
CA THR A 725 -21.81 -18.17 -16.85
C THR A 725 -22.16 -19.35 -17.77
N GLN A 726 -23.45 -19.63 -18.00
CA GLN A 726 -23.92 -20.68 -18.90
C GLN A 726 -23.77 -20.35 -20.39
N GLN A 727 -23.90 -19.08 -20.79
CA GLN A 727 -23.75 -18.67 -22.20
C GLN A 727 -22.27 -18.58 -22.61
N GLN A 728 -21.36 -18.28 -21.66
CA GLN A 728 -19.91 -18.33 -21.90
C GLN A 728 -19.40 -19.76 -22.17
N GLN A 729 -19.97 -20.78 -21.52
CA GLN A 729 -19.63 -22.18 -21.78
C GLN A 729 -20.08 -22.66 -23.17
N GLN A 730 -21.26 -22.24 -23.64
CA GLN A 730 -21.72 -22.55 -25.00
C GLN A 730 -20.90 -21.84 -26.08
N GLN A 731 -20.44 -20.60 -25.84
CA GLN A 731 -19.55 -19.91 -26.76
C GLN A 731 -18.15 -20.54 -26.84
N GLN A 732 -17.61 -21.05 -25.72
CA GLN A 732 -16.33 -21.78 -25.73
C GLN A 732 -16.43 -23.11 -26.50
N GLN A 733 -17.55 -23.82 -26.40
CA GLN A 733 -17.80 -25.02 -27.20
C GLN A 733 -17.93 -24.71 -28.70
N GLN A 734 -18.63 -23.64 -29.09
CA GLN A 734 -18.72 -23.23 -30.50
C GLN A 734 -17.39 -22.66 -31.06
N LYS A 735 -16.54 -22.04 -30.22
CA LYS A 735 -15.20 -21.57 -30.62
C LYS A 735 -14.20 -22.72 -30.81
N GLN A 736 -14.42 -23.87 -30.19
CA GLN A 736 -13.61 -25.08 -30.44
C GLN A 736 -13.97 -25.78 -31.75
N GLU A 737 -15.20 -25.60 -32.26
CA GLU A 737 -15.63 -26.22 -33.53
C GLU A 737 -15.30 -25.39 -34.78
N ARG A 738 -14.99 -24.09 -34.66
CA ARG A 738 -14.53 -23.24 -35.78
C ARG A 738 -13.11 -22.73 -35.52
N GLY A 739 -12.17 -23.18 -36.36
CA GLY A 739 -10.75 -22.85 -36.28
C GLY A 739 -10.42 -21.35 -36.22
N ALA A 740 -9.29 -21.06 -35.58
CA ALA A 740 -8.78 -19.75 -35.19
C ALA A 740 -8.37 -18.84 -36.37
N SER A 741 -9.32 -18.22 -37.07
CA SER A 741 -9.02 -17.18 -38.07
C SER A 741 -9.77 -15.85 -37.93
N ASP A 742 -10.75 -15.73 -37.04
CA ASP A 742 -11.53 -14.49 -36.89
C ASP A 742 -11.38 -13.85 -35.48
N GLU A 743 -10.19 -13.32 -35.14
CA GLU A 743 -10.07 -12.40 -34.00
C GLU A 743 -10.57 -10.98 -34.34
N GLU A 744 -10.67 -10.62 -35.63
CA GLU A 744 -11.11 -9.29 -36.08
C GLU A 744 -12.62 -9.04 -35.93
N ASN A 745 -13.43 -10.06 -35.63
CA ASN A 745 -14.89 -9.95 -35.52
C ASN A 745 -15.45 -10.24 -34.10
N ALA A 746 -14.76 -9.79 -33.04
CA ALA A 746 -15.30 -9.88 -31.69
C ALA A 746 -16.55 -8.98 -31.52
N LEU A 747 -17.71 -9.60 -31.27
CA LEU A 747 -19.00 -8.93 -31.06
C LEU A 747 -19.21 -8.65 -29.55
N PHE A 748 -19.56 -7.40 -29.19
CA PHE A 748 -20.02 -7.03 -27.86
C PHE A 748 -21.54 -7.20 -27.74
N HIS A 749 -21.99 -7.71 -26.60
CA HIS A 749 -23.39 -7.64 -26.20
C HIS A 749 -23.65 -6.28 -25.55
N VAL A 750 -24.57 -5.51 -26.12
CA VAL A 750 -24.92 -4.19 -25.59
C VAL A 750 -26.42 -3.95 -25.53
N ALA A 751 -26.87 -3.18 -24.55
CA ALA A 751 -28.24 -2.69 -24.43
C ALA A 751 -28.27 -1.16 -24.59
N PRO A 752 -29.26 -0.58 -25.29
CA PRO A 752 -29.37 0.87 -25.42
C PRO A 752 -29.73 1.50 -24.06
N LEU A 753 -29.12 2.64 -23.74
CA LEU A 753 -29.48 3.43 -22.55
C LEU A 753 -30.78 4.23 -22.71
N SER A 754 -31.23 4.43 -23.95
CA SER A 754 -32.46 5.13 -24.30
C SER A 754 -33.00 4.64 -25.64
N ASP A 755 -34.31 4.48 -25.77
CA ASP A 755 -34.98 3.97 -26.97
C ASP A 755 -34.94 4.93 -28.17
N ALA A 756 -34.84 6.24 -27.92
CA ALA A 756 -34.95 7.27 -28.97
C ALA A 756 -33.60 7.95 -29.32
N GLY A 757 -32.52 7.61 -28.62
CA GLY A 757 -31.27 8.38 -28.65
C GLY A 757 -31.40 9.73 -27.93
N VAL A 758 -30.28 10.28 -27.47
CA VAL A 758 -30.26 11.58 -26.79
C VAL A 758 -30.04 12.68 -27.81
N THR A 759 -31.04 13.55 -27.99
CA THR A 759 -30.94 14.68 -28.91
C THR A 759 -30.42 15.92 -28.18
N LEU A 760 -29.31 16.48 -28.66
CA LEU A 760 -28.82 17.80 -28.28
C LEU A 760 -29.14 18.80 -29.40
N PRO A 761 -29.58 20.04 -29.06
CA PRO A 761 -29.92 21.04 -30.06
C PRO A 761 -28.73 21.42 -30.94
N ALA A 762 -29.03 21.97 -32.12
CA ALA A 762 -28.03 22.48 -33.04
C ALA A 762 -27.24 23.63 -32.42
N VAL A 763 -25.96 23.73 -32.78
CA VAL A 763 -25.10 24.85 -32.35
C VAL A 763 -25.46 26.08 -33.18
N GLU A 764 -25.93 27.14 -32.54
CA GLU A 764 -26.07 28.45 -33.18
C GLU A 764 -24.68 29.13 -33.29
N GLU A 765 -24.32 29.57 -34.50
CA GLU A 765 -23.25 30.55 -34.69
C GLU A 765 -23.75 31.89 -34.15
N GLU A 766 -23.26 32.31 -32.99
CA GLU A 766 -23.26 33.73 -32.67
C GLU A 766 -22.00 34.33 -33.26
N GLU A 767 -22.18 35.25 -34.20
CA GLU A 767 -21.12 36.12 -34.70
C GLU A 767 -20.42 36.80 -33.52
N GLU A 768 -19.11 36.58 -33.39
CA GLU A 768 -18.25 37.31 -32.49
C GLU A 768 -18.25 38.80 -32.86
N GLN A 769 -19.02 39.63 -32.16
CA GLN A 769 -18.60 41.00 -31.85
C GLN A 769 -19.08 41.41 -30.45
N GLU A 770 -18.43 40.88 -29.43
CA GLU A 770 -18.08 41.68 -28.24
C GLU A 770 -16.95 40.99 -27.45
N GLN A 771 -15.74 41.56 -27.56
CA GLN A 771 -14.57 41.33 -26.72
C GLN A 771 -13.88 39.93 -26.76
N GLY A 772 -13.33 39.58 -27.93
CA GLY A 772 -11.92 39.14 -28.01
C GLY A 772 -11.52 37.74 -27.53
N GLY A 773 -12.33 36.70 -27.72
CA GLY A 773 -11.89 35.31 -27.52
C GLY A 773 -12.60 34.33 -28.43
N LYS A 774 -11.83 33.51 -29.16
CA LYS A 774 -12.36 32.38 -29.95
C LYS A 774 -12.95 31.32 -29.02
N TRP A 775 -14.13 30.78 -29.34
CA TRP A 775 -14.80 29.72 -28.56
C TRP A 775 -14.99 28.44 -29.40
N ARG A 776 -14.99 27.27 -28.74
CA ARG A 776 -15.28 25.94 -29.30
C ARG A 776 -16.38 25.25 -28.49
N ASN A 777 -17.18 24.40 -29.13
CA ASN A 777 -18.22 23.63 -28.45
C ASN A 777 -17.74 22.21 -28.11
N CYS A 778 -18.12 21.71 -26.94
CA CYS A 778 -17.85 20.34 -26.50
C CYS A 778 -19.07 19.73 -25.79
N ILE A 779 -19.20 18.42 -25.85
CA ILE A 779 -20.20 17.66 -25.09
C ILE A 779 -19.50 17.06 -23.87
N VAL A 780 -20.07 17.30 -22.69
CA VAL A 780 -19.56 16.84 -21.41
C VAL A 780 -20.51 15.82 -20.83
N PHE A 781 -20.01 14.60 -20.66
CA PHE A 781 -20.73 13.51 -20.02
C PHE A 781 -20.31 13.47 -18.55
N THR A 782 -21.24 13.58 -17.61
CA THR A 782 -21.02 13.48 -16.17
C THR A 782 -21.80 12.31 -15.60
N LEU A 783 -21.11 11.25 -15.21
CA LEU A 783 -21.67 10.09 -14.54
C LEU A 783 -21.58 10.31 -13.02
N ARG A 784 -22.70 10.20 -12.30
CA ARG A 784 -22.77 10.44 -10.86
C ARG A 784 -23.88 9.60 -10.20
N GLU A 785 -23.87 9.54 -8.88
CA GLU A 785 -25.01 9.02 -8.11
C GLU A 785 -26.23 9.94 -8.23
N ARG A 786 -27.42 9.35 -8.22
CA ARG A 786 -28.68 10.12 -8.15
C ARG A 786 -28.82 10.73 -6.76
N GLU A 787 -28.96 12.05 -6.68
CA GLU A 787 -29.28 12.74 -5.44
C GLU A 787 -30.64 12.26 -4.92
N LYS A 788 -30.68 11.69 -3.71
CA LYS A 788 -31.94 11.29 -3.07
C LYS A 788 -32.71 12.55 -2.69
N SER A 789 -33.94 12.70 -3.19
CA SER A 789 -34.88 13.69 -2.64
C SER A 789 -35.23 13.30 -1.20
N ASP A 790 -35.34 14.28 -0.30
CA ASP A 790 -35.59 14.13 1.16
C ASP A 790 -36.84 13.32 1.56
N THR A 791 -37.59 12.77 0.60
CA THR A 791 -38.85 12.03 0.80
C THR A 791 -38.76 10.52 0.65
N GLU A 792 -37.60 9.93 0.31
CA GLU A 792 -37.46 8.47 0.10
C GLU A 792 -36.49 7.83 1.10
N SER A 793 -36.98 7.55 2.31
CA SER A 793 -36.33 6.66 3.27
C SER A 793 -37.02 5.30 3.30
N SER A 794 -36.44 4.28 2.68
CA SER A 794 -36.79 2.89 2.99
C SER A 794 -35.61 1.95 2.79
N GLY A 795 -35.40 1.07 3.79
CA GLY A 795 -34.90 -0.30 3.63
C GLY A 795 -33.44 -0.45 3.24
N CYS A 796 -32.62 -0.92 4.19
CA CYS A 796 -31.24 -1.30 3.98
C CYS A 796 -31.17 -2.79 3.61
N GLU A 797 -31.35 -3.13 2.34
CA GLU A 797 -31.02 -4.46 1.79
C GLU A 797 -30.50 -4.32 0.35
N GLY A 798 -29.35 -4.93 0.04
CA GLY A 798 -28.77 -5.08 -1.31
C GLY A 798 -28.30 -3.78 -2.00
N LYS A 799 -27.00 -3.43 -1.90
CA LYS A 799 -26.41 -2.17 -2.40
C LYS A 799 -26.35 -2.07 -3.94
N THR A 800 -27.45 -1.69 -4.58
CA THR A 800 -27.44 -1.10 -5.92
C THR A 800 -27.77 0.38 -5.79
N VAL A 801 -26.85 1.26 -6.20
CA VAL A 801 -27.05 2.71 -6.11
C VAL A 801 -27.58 3.22 -7.45
N PRO A 802 -28.71 3.95 -7.50
CA PRO A 802 -29.23 4.48 -8.75
C PRO A 802 -28.24 5.48 -9.35
N LEU A 803 -27.80 5.21 -10.59
CA LEU A 803 -26.83 6.03 -11.30
C LEU A 803 -27.51 7.01 -12.25
N GLN A 804 -26.87 8.16 -12.47
CA GLN A 804 -27.34 9.21 -13.36
C GLN A 804 -26.20 9.67 -14.28
N LEU A 805 -26.48 9.73 -15.59
CA LEU A 805 -25.58 10.27 -16.61
C LEU A 805 -26.13 11.60 -17.14
N VAL A 806 -25.44 12.69 -16.86
CA VAL A 806 -25.77 14.04 -17.33
C VAL A 806 -24.94 14.37 -18.56
N LEU A 807 -25.58 14.73 -19.67
CA LEU A 807 -24.94 15.19 -20.90
C LEU A 807 -25.13 16.69 -21.02
N GLN A 808 -24.05 17.46 -21.13
CA GLN A 808 -24.08 18.91 -21.22
C GLN A 808 -23.36 19.37 -22.49
N LEU A 809 -24.06 20.13 -23.35
CA LEU A 809 -23.40 20.84 -24.45
C LEU A 809 -22.90 22.18 -23.92
N ALA A 810 -21.60 22.45 -24.08
CA ALA A 810 -20.98 23.63 -23.52
C ALA A 810 -19.98 24.33 -24.43
N ARG A 811 -19.87 25.65 -24.24
CA ARG A 811 -18.95 26.55 -24.95
C ARG A 811 -17.68 26.76 -24.11
N VAL A 812 -16.51 26.51 -24.71
CA VAL A 812 -15.19 26.58 -24.06
C VAL A 812 -14.24 27.46 -24.90
N ALA A 813 -13.49 28.38 -24.29
CA ALA A 813 -12.55 29.22 -25.03
C ALA A 813 -11.47 28.38 -25.73
N THR A 814 -11.13 28.67 -26.98
CA THR A 814 -10.15 27.91 -27.79
C THR A 814 -8.74 27.90 -27.21
N HIS A 815 -8.40 28.91 -26.41
CA HIS A 815 -7.11 29.04 -25.73
C HIS A 815 -7.11 28.45 -24.31
N ALA A 816 -8.28 28.07 -23.77
CA ALA A 816 -8.38 27.45 -22.47
C ALA A 816 -8.15 25.94 -22.59
N PHE A 817 -7.24 25.41 -21.76
CA PHE A 817 -7.19 23.97 -21.48
C PHE A 817 -8.58 23.49 -21.06
N GLU A 818 -8.96 22.27 -21.48
CA GLU A 818 -10.25 21.63 -21.16
C GLU A 818 -10.60 21.88 -19.70
N PRO A 819 -11.57 22.76 -19.40
CA PRO A 819 -11.83 23.12 -18.03
C PRO A 819 -12.51 21.92 -17.37
N PRO A 820 -12.02 21.42 -16.21
CA PRO A 820 -12.65 20.32 -15.50
C PRO A 820 -14.07 20.64 -15.00
N VAL A 821 -14.52 21.89 -15.19
CA VAL A 821 -15.76 22.50 -14.70
C VAL A 821 -16.37 23.38 -15.78
N LEU A 822 -17.62 23.10 -16.16
CA LEU A 822 -18.46 23.96 -16.99
C LEU A 822 -19.17 24.98 -16.09
N GLY A 823 -19.04 26.27 -16.38
CA GLY A 823 -19.87 27.29 -15.72
C GLY A 823 -21.32 27.19 -16.22
N PRO A 824 -22.34 27.58 -15.42
CA PRO A 824 -23.74 27.57 -15.87
C PRO A 824 -23.94 28.41 -17.13
N ASP A 825 -23.23 29.54 -17.23
CA ASP A 825 -23.24 30.44 -18.40
C ASP A 825 -22.59 29.81 -19.65
N ASN A 826 -21.80 28.75 -19.48
CA ASN A 826 -21.16 28.02 -20.57
C ASN A 826 -21.97 26.81 -21.02
N VAL A 827 -22.95 26.35 -20.24
CA VAL A 827 -23.81 25.22 -20.57
C VAL A 827 -24.98 25.73 -21.40
N GLN A 828 -24.98 25.40 -22.68
CA GLN A 828 -26.07 25.77 -23.58
C GLN A 828 -27.32 24.90 -23.32
N THR A 829 -27.10 23.65 -22.92
CA THR A 829 -28.14 22.63 -22.82
C THR A 829 -27.64 21.46 -21.98
N SER A 830 -28.55 20.84 -21.23
CA SER A 830 -28.28 19.70 -20.37
C SER A 830 -29.40 18.67 -20.49
N VAL A 831 -29.04 17.42 -20.73
CA VAL A 831 -29.95 16.27 -20.73
C VAL A 831 -29.49 15.30 -19.65
N THR A 832 -30.41 14.66 -18.96
CA THR A 832 -30.10 13.73 -17.86
C THR A 832 -30.75 12.39 -18.12
N LEU A 833 -29.94 11.33 -18.06
CA LEU A 833 -30.37 9.94 -18.19
C LEU A 833 -30.24 9.24 -16.83
N ASP A 834 -31.33 8.66 -16.35
CA ASP A 834 -31.30 7.76 -15.20
C ASP A 834 -30.92 6.36 -15.70
N LEU A 835 -29.82 5.81 -15.18
CA LEU A 835 -29.28 4.51 -15.59
C LEU A 835 -29.82 3.34 -14.76
N GLY A 836 -30.74 3.61 -13.82
CA GLY A 836 -31.27 2.63 -12.88
C GLY A 836 -30.24 2.15 -11.86
N GLU A 837 -30.61 1.08 -11.16
CA GLU A 837 -29.76 0.31 -10.25
C GLU A 837 -28.80 -0.57 -11.06
N GLN A 838 -27.49 -0.47 -10.79
CA GLN A 838 -26.44 -1.23 -11.47
C GLN A 838 -25.67 -2.15 -10.53
#